data_AF-A0A3M7HPY7-F1
#
_entry.id   AF-A0A3M7HPY7-F1
#
_cell.length_a   1.000
_cell.length_b   1.000
_cell.length_c   1.000
_cell.angle_alpha   90.00
_cell.angle_beta   90.00
_cell.angle_gamma   90.00
#
_symmetry.space_group_name_H-M   'P 1'
#
loop_
_entity.id
_entity.type
_entity.pdbx_description
1 polymer ?
#
loop_
_entity_poly.entity_id
_entity_poly.type
_entity_poly.pdbx_seq_one_letter_code
_entity_poly.pdbx_strand_id
1 'polypeptide(L)'
;MAPIDTDVLIIGAGPSGLGTAIQLRRANLTSSIEIIEKCGDVGGTWLVNTYPGCGCDVASHFYSFSFALNPDWSKKFSMRSEIQQYFRDVAERFDVVRHCRFYQTVETAHWNEDEQLWEVKITDQTTKNTYLRRAKVVVSAVGSLSVPKPCEIPGAETFKGHLFHSAQWDHSLDWKNKDIVVLGNGCSATQFVPIMAQDAKQLTQFARQAQFLAERPNPDYGSLFKWVMRYVPGAMRAYRFKLYSDMEKDFAGFDIESGKLIRQGLKEENEKYVKRMAPERYWDALIPKHEIGCKRKVMDTDYLSTLWRENVELIADDPVEKIMPYSVMTKSGRELKADAIVMATGFAVFRMLFPMEIYGQNGMSLNEYWDTQHDGAAQAYLGTCVPNFPNFFTLMGPNTVTGHLSVIYTVECQINFTLRLIAPILKSMHAQQRSLMAPSKEIAAVDVRPESANAHISWLQNKLSKLVWASGCTSWALDPKTGLNIAMYPEYQFIYWWRSVFIPKQDFAYAVVDKKGGRKQRKSLTMGGWKAVQNAVTTSLVVGALAAGAVGVHRSGGVREAGVAMRGFMREVLDLMAGPFACDRELYKNLVHLNSPLRLLSMGLKRSHAEMSGRSKQDAPADQAQSPYMPMFEAFRAELDEHHARREDIIKASRDITAASKKIIFTLQRIRKLKEPLPAHVVKTNADHYKIIEERFKTVAKHLQGINAYRYARQISGGCQEWMEAVSFQHYLVTSQLLSYEDSRVMLLDVSKDEEGKSIDLGPEDWVLGIYDMTGELMRFSITAMATHGLPTIPPDNASDPTSCSMDVDGRGGSSGQQRSVLTDMRLLRAALEGLDAGSGPFAKDAEKKMDVMRASVEKVEKSLYGLIVRGAERPKGWMPDTNEGGRAVEVEG
;
A
#
# COMPACT_ATOMS: atom_id res chain seq x y z
N MET A 1 21.50 8.13 29.08
CA MET A 1 21.33 7.68 27.69
C MET A 1 21.83 8.80 26.81
N ALA A 2 22.81 8.55 25.94
CA ALA A 2 23.19 9.57 24.97
C ALA A 2 22.04 9.78 23.96
N PRO A 3 21.91 11.00 23.39
CA PRO A 3 20.80 11.32 22.52
C PRO A 3 20.79 10.47 21.25
N ILE A 4 19.60 10.14 20.78
CA ILE A 4 19.37 9.57 19.45
C ILE A 4 19.55 10.66 18.40
N ASP A 5 20.28 10.39 17.31
CA ASP A 5 20.52 11.39 16.26
C ASP A 5 19.40 11.41 15.23
N THR A 6 18.81 10.26 14.92
CA THR A 6 17.70 10.12 13.97
C THR A 6 16.80 8.96 14.37
N ASP A 7 15.49 9.07 14.16
CA ASP A 7 14.58 7.97 14.50
C ASP A 7 14.76 6.81 13.53
N VAL A 8 14.84 7.14 12.23
CA VAL A 8 14.99 6.16 11.16
C VAL A 8 16.15 6.56 10.25
N LEU A 9 17.15 5.69 10.16
CA LEU A 9 18.26 5.80 9.21
C LEU A 9 18.02 4.85 8.04
N ILE A 10 18.01 5.38 6.83
CA ILE A 10 17.78 4.63 5.59
C ILE A 10 19.09 4.60 4.80
N ILE A 11 19.49 3.44 4.30
CA ILE A 11 20.75 3.25 3.56
C ILE A 11 20.41 3.06 2.09
N GLY A 12 20.68 4.06 1.26
CA GLY A 12 20.40 4.12 -0.17
C GLY A 12 19.20 4.99 -0.52
N ALA A 13 19.36 5.84 -1.54
CA ALA A 13 18.36 6.78 -2.06
C ALA A 13 17.79 6.33 -3.44
N GLY A 14 17.72 5.02 -3.67
CA GLY A 14 16.95 4.43 -4.78
C GLY A 14 15.43 4.41 -4.50
N PRO A 15 14.62 3.81 -5.40
CA PRO A 15 13.17 3.73 -5.23
C PRO A 15 12.72 3.17 -3.86
N SER A 16 13.41 2.17 -3.32
CA SER A 16 13.08 1.61 -2.01
C SER A 16 13.29 2.60 -0.86
N GLY A 17 14.42 3.32 -0.84
CA GLY A 17 14.73 4.29 0.21
C GLY A 17 13.83 5.53 0.13
N LEU A 18 13.64 6.07 -1.08
CA LEU A 18 12.72 7.17 -1.33
C LEU A 18 11.29 6.79 -0.92
N GLY A 19 10.80 5.63 -1.36
CA GLY A 19 9.47 5.15 -1.00
C GLY A 19 9.29 5.02 0.52
N THR A 20 10.31 4.56 1.24
CA THR A 20 10.29 4.41 2.71
C THR A 20 10.17 5.77 3.39
N ALA A 21 11.03 6.72 3.06
CA ALA A 21 11.00 8.07 3.63
C ALA A 21 9.68 8.78 3.36
N ILE A 22 9.16 8.68 2.12
CA ILE A 22 7.87 9.26 1.75
C ILE A 22 6.74 8.65 2.56
N GLN A 23 6.69 7.32 2.72
CA GLN A 23 5.62 6.67 3.46
C GLN A 23 5.68 6.94 4.96
N LEU A 24 6.89 7.02 5.56
CA LEU A 24 7.06 7.43 6.96
C LEU A 24 6.45 8.81 7.23
N ARG A 25 6.71 9.77 6.32
CA ARG A 25 6.14 11.12 6.40
C ARG A 25 4.62 11.12 6.16
N ARG A 26 4.15 10.42 5.11
CA ARG A 26 2.72 10.32 4.78
C ARG A 26 1.90 9.66 5.89
N ALA A 27 2.48 8.72 6.63
CA ALA A 27 1.87 8.06 7.77
C ALA A 27 2.02 8.85 9.08
N ASN A 28 2.67 10.01 9.06
CA ASN A 28 2.97 10.86 10.21
C ASN A 28 3.63 10.07 11.38
N LEU A 29 4.52 9.14 11.04
CA LEU A 29 5.21 8.31 12.04
C LEU A 29 6.45 9.01 12.59
N THR A 30 7.20 9.72 11.76
CA THR A 30 8.31 10.57 12.17
C THR A 30 8.71 11.56 11.08
N SER A 31 9.27 12.70 11.50
CA SER A 31 10.00 13.65 10.66
C SER A 31 11.53 13.54 10.79
N SER A 32 12.01 12.79 11.79
CA SER A 32 13.42 12.54 12.07
C SER A 32 13.91 11.36 11.22
N ILE A 33 14.25 11.67 9.97
CA ILE A 33 14.65 10.71 8.94
C ILE A 33 15.96 11.18 8.33
N GLU A 34 16.88 10.25 8.11
CA GLU A 34 18.10 10.48 7.36
C GLU A 34 18.35 9.35 6.36
N ILE A 35 18.77 9.72 5.15
CA ILE A 35 19.09 8.79 4.07
C ILE A 35 20.57 8.93 3.72
N ILE A 36 21.33 7.85 3.82
CA ILE A 36 22.76 7.83 3.47
C ILE A 36 22.91 7.27 2.05
N GLU A 37 23.50 8.04 1.14
CA GLU A 37 23.65 7.69 -0.28
C GLU A 37 25.09 7.90 -0.75
N LYS A 38 25.65 6.90 -1.43
CA LYS A 38 27.03 6.93 -1.93
C LYS A 38 27.18 7.77 -3.20
N CYS A 39 26.12 7.91 -3.98
CA CYS A 39 26.08 8.72 -5.18
C CYS A 39 25.78 10.19 -4.86
N GLY A 40 25.92 11.06 -5.88
CA GLY A 40 25.69 12.49 -5.77
C GLY A 40 24.24 12.96 -5.92
N ASP A 41 23.30 12.04 -6.15
CA ASP A 41 21.87 12.34 -6.28
C ASP A 41 21.04 11.10 -5.95
N VAL A 42 19.72 11.23 -5.92
CA VAL A 42 18.76 10.13 -5.72
C VAL A 42 18.56 9.34 -7.02
N GLY A 43 18.02 8.12 -6.92
CA GLY A 43 17.57 7.33 -8.08
C GLY A 43 18.14 5.92 -8.18
N GLY A 44 19.25 5.64 -7.48
CA GLY A 44 19.83 4.30 -7.39
C GLY A 44 20.21 3.72 -8.75
N THR A 45 19.61 2.59 -9.15
CA THR A 45 19.85 1.93 -10.44
C THR A 45 19.73 2.90 -11.63
N TRP A 46 18.72 3.78 -11.59
CA TRP A 46 18.46 4.73 -12.67
C TRP A 46 19.44 5.89 -12.69
N LEU A 47 20.11 6.18 -11.57
CA LEU A 47 21.19 7.15 -11.55
C LEU A 47 22.48 6.55 -12.10
N VAL A 48 22.85 5.34 -11.66
CA VAL A 48 24.16 4.74 -11.92
C VAL A 48 24.30 4.15 -13.33
N ASN A 49 23.25 3.52 -13.86
CA ASN A 49 23.34 2.87 -15.17
C ASN A 49 23.09 3.89 -16.29
N THR A 50 24.17 4.34 -16.95
CA THR A 50 24.13 5.40 -17.97
C THR A 50 24.48 4.92 -19.39
N TYR A 51 24.59 3.60 -19.60
CA TYR A 51 24.86 3.02 -20.91
C TYR A 51 23.75 3.36 -21.93
N PRO A 52 24.08 3.51 -23.23
CA PRO A 52 23.12 3.89 -24.26
C PRO A 52 22.06 2.80 -24.41
N GLY A 53 20.80 3.22 -24.59
CA GLY A 53 19.67 2.29 -24.72
C GLY A 53 19.13 1.77 -23.38
N CYS A 54 19.69 2.18 -22.24
CA CYS A 54 19.19 1.77 -20.93
C CYS A 54 17.71 2.12 -20.75
N GLY A 55 16.88 1.11 -20.47
CA GLY A 55 15.43 1.29 -20.29
C GLY A 55 14.77 0.15 -19.51
N CYS A 56 13.55 0.39 -19.01
CA CYS A 56 12.84 -0.56 -18.15
C CYS A 56 12.04 -1.61 -18.93
N ASP A 57 12.14 -2.87 -18.55
CA ASP A 57 11.37 -3.97 -19.14
C ASP A 57 9.92 -4.07 -18.62
N VAL A 58 9.53 -3.20 -17.69
CA VAL A 58 8.18 -3.08 -17.15
C VAL A 58 7.52 -1.80 -17.68
N ALA A 59 6.23 -1.88 -18.01
CA ALA A 59 5.49 -0.73 -18.51
C ALA A 59 5.49 0.42 -17.49
N SER A 60 5.78 1.65 -17.93
CA SER A 60 6.10 2.78 -17.05
C SER A 60 4.98 3.19 -16.09
N HIS A 61 3.71 3.04 -16.50
CA HIS A 61 2.55 3.28 -15.62
C HIS A 61 2.45 2.28 -14.46
N PHE A 62 3.13 1.14 -14.57
CA PHE A 62 3.24 0.13 -13.52
C PHE A 62 4.61 0.15 -12.80
N TYR A 63 5.68 0.53 -13.51
CA TYR A 63 6.99 0.83 -12.94
C TYR A 63 7.05 2.27 -12.38
N SER A 64 6.11 2.59 -11.49
CA SER A 64 6.02 3.86 -10.77
C SER A 64 5.40 3.60 -9.40
N PHE A 65 5.54 4.54 -8.46
CA PHE A 65 4.87 4.43 -7.17
C PHE A 65 3.36 4.52 -7.32
N SER A 66 2.62 3.68 -6.59
CA SER A 66 1.16 3.66 -6.64
C SER A 66 0.53 4.94 -6.05
N PHE A 67 1.25 5.63 -5.18
CA PHE A 67 0.86 6.89 -4.55
C PHE A 67 1.29 8.15 -5.32
N ALA A 68 2.10 8.01 -6.37
CA ALA A 68 2.62 9.12 -7.18
C ALA A 68 2.52 8.79 -8.68
N LEU A 69 1.29 8.70 -9.19
CA LEU A 69 1.05 8.36 -10.59
C LEU A 69 1.51 9.49 -11.52
N ASN A 70 2.03 9.12 -12.69
CA ASN A 70 2.51 10.04 -13.72
C ASN A 70 1.69 9.84 -15.02
N PRO A 71 0.91 10.84 -15.48
CA PRO A 71 0.15 10.75 -16.72
C PRO A 71 0.99 11.04 -17.98
N ASP A 72 2.21 11.55 -17.82
CA ASP A 72 2.98 12.16 -18.90
C ASP A 72 4.02 11.27 -19.54
N TRP A 73 4.10 10.00 -19.11
CA TRP A 73 5.00 8.99 -19.68
C TRP A 73 5.00 9.05 -21.22
N SER A 74 6.18 9.13 -21.81
CA SER A 74 6.36 9.29 -23.25
C SER A 74 6.01 8.02 -24.02
N LYS A 75 6.38 6.85 -23.48
CA LYS A 75 6.20 5.53 -24.11
C LYS A 75 5.73 4.48 -23.12
N LYS A 76 5.26 3.35 -23.65
CA LYS A 76 4.91 2.18 -22.83
C LYS A 76 6.06 1.74 -21.93
N PHE A 77 7.26 1.66 -22.48
CA PHE A 77 8.49 1.36 -21.78
C PHE A 77 9.48 2.51 -21.92
N SER A 78 9.55 3.34 -20.90
CA SER A 78 10.38 4.55 -20.90
C SER A 78 11.86 4.24 -20.73
N MET A 79 12.70 5.14 -21.25
CA MET A 79 14.16 5.08 -21.16
C MET A 79 14.62 5.57 -19.78
N ARG A 80 15.88 5.27 -19.45
CA ARG A 80 16.51 5.58 -18.16
C ARG A 80 16.35 7.05 -17.73
N SER A 81 16.55 8.01 -18.64
CA SER A 81 16.48 9.44 -18.32
C SER A 81 15.11 9.86 -17.78
N GLU A 82 14.02 9.40 -18.41
CA GLU A 82 12.66 9.72 -18.01
C GLU A 82 12.30 9.08 -16.65
N ILE A 83 12.75 7.85 -16.42
CA ILE A 83 12.52 7.15 -15.14
C ILE A 83 13.31 7.81 -14.01
N GLN A 84 14.56 8.18 -14.27
CA GLN A 84 15.39 8.93 -13.32
C GLN A 84 14.74 10.27 -12.96
N GLN A 85 14.25 11.00 -13.96
CA GLN A 85 13.54 12.27 -13.75
C GLN A 85 12.28 12.05 -12.90
N TYR A 86 11.47 11.04 -13.20
CA TYR A 86 10.30 10.71 -12.41
C TYR A 86 10.61 10.48 -10.92
N PHE A 87 11.63 9.68 -10.59
CA PHE A 87 11.99 9.45 -9.18
C PHE A 87 12.56 10.70 -8.51
N ARG A 88 13.34 11.51 -9.25
CA ARG A 88 13.86 12.79 -8.76
C ARG A 88 12.73 13.77 -8.46
N ASP A 89 11.77 13.93 -9.37
CA ASP A 89 10.59 14.80 -9.23
C ASP A 89 9.71 14.36 -8.04
N VAL A 90 9.53 13.06 -7.87
CA VAL A 90 8.80 12.53 -6.72
C VAL A 90 9.54 12.83 -5.41
N ALA A 91 10.86 12.67 -5.38
CA ALA A 91 11.66 13.00 -4.19
C ALA A 91 11.56 14.49 -3.82
N GLU A 92 11.50 15.40 -4.79
CA GLU A 92 11.29 16.84 -4.56
C GLU A 92 9.88 17.15 -4.10
N ARG A 93 8.88 16.59 -4.78
CA ARG A 93 7.46 16.80 -4.47
C ARG A 93 7.12 16.41 -3.03
N PHE A 94 7.76 15.36 -2.52
CA PHE A 94 7.61 14.91 -1.13
C PHE A 94 8.73 15.41 -0.20
N ASP A 95 9.60 16.32 -0.69
CA ASP A 95 10.61 17.01 0.10
C ASP A 95 11.54 16.04 0.86
N VAL A 96 11.94 14.97 0.17
CA VAL A 96 12.81 13.90 0.73
C VAL A 96 14.29 14.20 0.50
N VAL A 97 14.63 14.96 -0.54
CA VAL A 97 16.02 15.23 -0.94
C VAL A 97 16.84 15.86 0.19
N ARG A 98 16.23 16.75 0.98
CA ARG A 98 16.89 17.39 2.14
C ARG A 98 17.31 16.41 3.25
N HIS A 99 16.67 15.24 3.29
CA HIS A 99 16.98 14.16 4.23
C HIS A 99 18.13 13.27 3.73
N CYS A 100 18.56 13.44 2.47
CA CYS A 100 19.68 12.72 1.91
C CYS A 100 21.02 13.35 2.34
N ARG A 101 21.99 12.47 2.59
CA ARG A 101 23.41 12.77 2.73
C ARG A 101 24.14 12.02 1.63
N PHE A 102 24.53 12.78 0.61
CA PHE A 102 25.17 12.26 -0.60
C PHE A 102 26.67 12.08 -0.40
N TYR A 103 27.29 11.27 -1.26
CA TYR A 103 28.70 10.91 -1.17
C TYR A 103 29.09 10.29 0.17
N GLN A 104 28.16 9.57 0.81
CA GLN A 104 28.39 8.92 2.09
C GLN A 104 28.14 7.42 2.01
N THR A 105 29.00 6.65 2.67
CA THR A 105 28.89 5.19 2.71
C THR A 105 28.80 4.73 4.15
N VAL A 106 27.86 3.84 4.44
CA VAL A 106 27.83 3.11 5.71
C VAL A 106 28.86 1.99 5.65
N GLU A 107 29.74 1.93 6.64
CA GLU A 107 30.74 0.87 6.80
C GLU A 107 30.19 -0.24 7.68
N THR A 108 29.76 0.11 8.89
CA THR A 108 29.23 -0.85 9.86
C THR A 108 27.96 -0.33 10.52
N ALA A 109 27.09 -1.25 10.96
CA ALA A 109 26.01 -0.94 11.89
C ALA A 109 26.01 -1.96 13.03
N HIS A 110 26.09 -1.49 14.27
CA HIS A 110 26.10 -2.33 15.47
C HIS A 110 24.86 -2.11 16.31
N TRP A 111 24.20 -3.19 16.70
CA TRP A 111 23.11 -3.14 17.66
C TRP A 111 23.66 -3.00 19.09
N ASN A 112 23.31 -1.90 19.75
CA ASN A 112 23.59 -1.70 21.17
C ASN A 112 22.43 -2.24 22.01
N GLU A 113 22.65 -3.36 22.69
CA GLU A 113 21.62 -4.04 23.50
C GLU A 113 21.20 -3.29 24.77
N ASP A 114 22.06 -2.44 25.31
CA ASP A 114 21.75 -1.69 26.51
C ASP A 114 20.91 -0.46 26.20
N GLU A 115 21.21 0.21 25.09
CA GLU A 115 20.48 1.39 24.65
C GLU A 115 19.29 1.07 23.74
N GLN A 116 19.23 -0.15 23.18
CA GLN A 116 18.24 -0.55 22.17
C GLN A 116 18.26 0.40 20.97
N LEU A 117 19.45 0.66 20.45
CA LEU A 117 19.74 1.57 19.33
C LEU A 117 20.78 0.95 18.40
N TRP A 118 20.76 1.37 17.15
CA TRP A 118 21.81 1.09 16.17
C TRP A 118 22.86 2.19 16.20
N GLU A 119 24.12 1.79 16.25
CA GLU A 119 25.30 2.64 16.08
C GLU A 119 25.87 2.41 14.68
N VAL A 120 25.70 3.41 13.81
CA VAL A 120 26.01 3.33 12.38
C VAL A 120 27.26 4.15 12.08
N LYS A 121 28.31 3.49 11.59
CA LYS A 121 29.57 4.12 11.19
C LYS A 121 29.49 4.56 9.73
N ILE A 122 29.65 5.85 9.48
CA ILE A 122 29.47 6.48 8.17
C ILE A 122 30.76 7.18 7.78
N THR A 123 31.22 6.93 6.56
CA THR A 123 32.38 7.59 5.97
C THR A 123 31.92 8.50 4.83
N ASP A 124 32.31 9.77 4.93
CA ASP A 124 32.15 10.75 3.87
C ASP A 124 33.23 10.50 2.80
N GLN A 125 32.81 10.22 1.57
CA GLN A 125 33.71 9.87 0.48
C GLN A 125 34.45 11.07 -0.10
N THR A 126 33.99 12.30 0.17
CA THR A 126 34.66 13.53 -0.24
C THR A 126 35.71 13.95 0.78
N THR A 127 35.35 14.01 2.06
CA THR A 127 36.27 14.47 3.14
C THR A 127 37.13 13.34 3.72
N LYS A 128 36.76 12.08 3.48
CA LYS A 128 37.33 10.88 4.11
C LYS A 128 37.20 10.82 5.63
N ASN A 129 36.37 11.70 6.21
CA ASN A 129 36.06 11.67 7.63
C ASN A 129 35.04 10.58 7.93
N THR A 130 35.26 9.88 9.03
CA THR A 130 34.34 8.85 9.53
C THR A 130 33.72 9.31 10.85
N TYR A 131 32.41 9.14 10.99
CA TYR A 131 31.66 9.49 12.20
C TYR A 131 30.58 8.46 12.50
N LEU A 132 30.07 8.48 13.73
CA LEU A 132 29.02 7.59 14.21
C LEU A 132 27.67 8.31 14.20
N ARG A 133 26.60 7.58 13.86
CA ARG A 133 25.21 8.04 14.01
C ARG A 133 24.37 6.99 14.74
N ARG A 134 23.56 7.45 15.68
CA ARG A 134 22.68 6.62 16.50
C ARG A 134 21.26 6.69 15.98
N ALA A 135 20.68 5.54 15.67
CA ALA A 135 19.33 5.41 15.12
C ALA A 135 18.48 4.37 15.87
N LYS A 136 17.17 4.61 15.98
CA LYS A 136 16.24 3.61 16.58
C LYS A 136 15.97 2.47 15.61
N VAL A 137 15.76 2.81 14.35
CA VAL A 137 15.48 1.90 13.24
C VAL A 137 16.46 2.12 12.11
N VAL A 138 16.96 1.02 11.53
CA VAL A 138 17.80 1.06 10.33
C VAL A 138 17.10 0.29 9.21
N VAL A 139 16.94 0.93 8.05
CA VAL A 139 16.37 0.32 6.85
C VAL A 139 17.41 0.28 5.74
N SER A 140 17.84 -0.91 5.36
CA SER A 140 18.71 -1.10 4.21
C SER A 140 17.90 -1.11 2.92
N ALA A 141 18.18 -0.16 2.03
CA ALA A 141 17.57 0.03 0.73
C ALA A 141 18.61 0.05 -0.41
N VAL A 142 19.75 -0.64 -0.20
CA VAL A 142 20.92 -0.65 -1.09
C VAL A 142 20.71 -1.43 -2.40
N GLY A 143 19.65 -2.24 -2.48
CA GLY A 143 19.32 -3.08 -3.62
C GLY A 143 20.27 -4.28 -3.81
N SER A 144 19.86 -5.24 -4.62
CA SER A 144 20.60 -6.50 -4.87
C SER A 144 21.43 -6.52 -6.17
N LEU A 145 21.29 -5.50 -7.03
CA LEU A 145 21.93 -5.41 -8.36
C LEU A 145 22.74 -4.12 -8.49
N SER A 146 23.70 -3.91 -7.58
CA SER A 146 24.44 -2.65 -7.47
C SER A 146 25.97 -2.78 -7.55
N VAL A 147 26.52 -3.98 -7.32
CA VAL A 147 27.98 -4.23 -7.36
C VAL A 147 28.33 -4.98 -8.66
N PRO A 148 29.01 -4.33 -9.62
CA PRO A 148 29.45 -4.96 -10.87
C PRO A 148 30.40 -6.13 -10.60
N LYS A 149 30.37 -7.17 -11.44
CA LYS A 149 31.41 -8.20 -11.38
C LYS A 149 32.73 -7.66 -11.94
N PRO A 150 33.86 -7.88 -11.25
CA PRO A 150 35.17 -7.51 -11.78
C PRO A 150 35.51 -8.32 -13.02
N CYS A 151 36.47 -7.84 -13.82
CA CYS A 151 37.03 -8.62 -14.91
C CYS A 151 37.99 -9.68 -14.34
N GLU A 152 37.65 -10.96 -14.49
CA GLU A 152 38.49 -12.08 -14.03
C GLU A 152 39.33 -12.68 -15.18
N ILE A 153 39.26 -12.09 -16.38
CA ILE A 153 40.00 -12.58 -17.54
C ILE A 153 41.47 -12.17 -17.41
N PRO A 154 42.44 -13.10 -17.50
CA PRO A 154 43.86 -12.78 -17.38
C PRO A 154 44.31 -11.69 -18.36
N GLY A 155 45.14 -10.76 -17.89
CA GLY A 155 45.70 -9.68 -18.70
C GLY A 155 44.84 -8.42 -18.81
N ALA A 156 43.66 -8.38 -18.17
CA ALA A 156 42.78 -7.22 -18.15
C ALA A 156 43.47 -5.94 -17.65
N GLU A 157 44.36 -6.07 -16.66
CA GLU A 157 45.16 -5.00 -16.06
C GLU A 157 46.22 -4.40 -17.00
N THR A 158 46.57 -5.11 -18.07
CA THR A 158 47.60 -4.68 -19.05
C THR A 158 47.01 -4.07 -20.32
N PHE A 159 45.68 -4.13 -20.48
CA PHE A 159 44.97 -3.60 -21.64
C PHE A 159 45.20 -2.09 -21.77
N LYS A 160 45.50 -1.63 -22.98
CA LYS A 160 45.81 -0.23 -23.28
C LYS A 160 44.62 0.56 -23.84
N GLY A 161 43.54 -0.13 -24.21
CA GLY A 161 42.28 0.49 -24.62
C GLY A 161 41.32 0.74 -23.45
N HIS A 162 40.06 1.03 -23.76
CA HIS A 162 39.03 1.25 -22.75
C HIS A 162 38.46 -0.08 -22.24
N LEU A 163 38.60 -0.40 -20.96
CA LEU A 163 37.99 -1.58 -20.33
C LEU A 163 37.11 -1.17 -19.17
N PHE A 164 35.80 -1.38 -19.29
CA PHE A 164 34.83 -0.96 -18.28
C PHE A 164 33.58 -1.83 -18.25
N HIS A 165 32.88 -1.80 -17.13
CA HIS A 165 31.60 -2.49 -16.96
C HIS A 165 30.43 -1.60 -17.39
N SER A 166 29.37 -2.18 -17.98
CA SER A 166 28.18 -1.44 -18.42
C SER A 166 27.51 -0.58 -17.34
N ALA A 167 27.59 -1.01 -16.08
CA ALA A 167 27.10 -0.25 -14.90
C ALA A 167 28.02 0.91 -14.47
N GLN A 168 29.21 1.03 -15.06
CA GLN A 168 30.20 2.10 -14.85
C GLN A 168 30.63 2.61 -16.22
N TRP A 169 29.65 3.11 -16.98
CA TRP A 169 29.84 3.47 -18.38
C TRP A 169 30.91 4.55 -18.54
N ASP A 170 31.91 4.31 -19.39
CA ASP A 170 32.94 5.28 -19.71
C ASP A 170 32.43 6.27 -20.77
N HIS A 171 32.09 7.48 -20.32
CA HIS A 171 31.59 8.55 -21.19
C HIS A 171 32.69 9.21 -22.04
N SER A 172 33.97 8.87 -21.84
CA SER A 172 35.07 9.36 -22.67
C SER A 172 35.25 8.57 -23.96
N LEU A 173 34.65 7.37 -24.06
CA LEU A 173 34.74 6.53 -25.25
C LEU A 173 33.85 7.08 -26.37
N ASP A 174 34.48 7.63 -27.41
CA ASP A 174 33.90 7.67 -28.76
C ASP A 174 34.17 6.33 -29.45
N TRP A 175 33.11 5.54 -29.73
CA TRP A 175 33.23 4.21 -30.37
C TRP A 175 33.18 4.26 -31.90
N LYS A 176 33.03 5.43 -32.51
CA LYS A 176 32.96 5.56 -33.96
C LYS A 176 34.24 5.05 -34.63
N ASN A 177 34.09 4.20 -35.65
CA ASN A 177 35.18 3.58 -36.40
C ASN A 177 36.19 2.78 -35.55
N LYS A 178 35.80 2.34 -34.34
CA LYS A 178 36.64 1.53 -33.45
C LYS A 178 36.28 0.05 -33.49
N ASP A 179 37.26 -0.79 -33.16
CA ASP A 179 37.09 -2.23 -32.95
C ASP A 179 36.65 -2.47 -31.49
N ILE A 180 35.41 -2.94 -31.28
CA ILE A 180 34.77 -3.07 -29.98
C ILE A 180 34.54 -4.54 -29.65
N VAL A 181 34.96 -4.97 -28.46
CA VAL A 181 34.65 -6.28 -27.91
C VAL A 181 33.62 -6.17 -26.79
N VAL A 182 32.55 -6.96 -26.84
CA VAL A 182 31.52 -7.00 -25.81
C VAL A 182 31.52 -8.36 -25.12
N LEU A 183 31.66 -8.37 -23.80
CA LEU A 183 31.66 -9.59 -22.99
C LEU A 183 30.30 -9.80 -22.34
N GLY A 184 29.53 -10.76 -22.82
CA GLY A 184 28.20 -11.11 -22.31
C GLY A 184 27.04 -10.67 -23.22
N ASN A 185 25.92 -11.37 -23.08
CA ASN A 185 24.69 -11.20 -23.87
C ASN A 185 23.43 -11.08 -22.98
N GLY A 186 23.58 -10.58 -21.75
CA GLY A 186 22.45 -10.28 -20.86
C GLY A 186 21.68 -9.01 -21.27
N CYS A 187 20.71 -8.61 -20.45
CA CYS A 187 19.83 -7.47 -20.74
C CYS A 187 20.56 -6.15 -21.06
N SER A 188 21.70 -5.88 -20.42
CA SER A 188 22.46 -4.66 -20.70
C SER A 188 23.02 -4.67 -22.13
N ALA A 189 23.62 -5.78 -22.55
CA ALA A 189 24.24 -5.90 -23.88
C ALA A 189 23.20 -5.76 -24.99
N THR A 190 22.04 -6.40 -24.85
CA THR A 190 20.99 -6.32 -25.88
C THR A 190 20.47 -4.90 -26.08
N GLN A 191 20.64 -4.00 -25.11
CA GLN A 191 20.24 -2.60 -25.18
C GLN A 191 21.29 -1.69 -25.83
N PHE A 192 22.58 -1.85 -25.50
CA PHE A 192 23.62 -0.96 -26.04
C PHE A 192 24.25 -1.46 -27.35
N VAL A 193 24.29 -2.78 -27.60
CA VAL A 193 24.91 -3.35 -28.82
C VAL A 193 24.24 -2.81 -30.11
N PRO A 194 22.90 -2.72 -30.21
CA PRO A 194 22.23 -2.16 -31.39
C PRO A 194 22.59 -0.71 -31.69
N ILE A 195 22.92 0.06 -30.65
CA ILE A 195 23.30 1.47 -30.77
C ILE A 195 24.78 1.58 -31.17
N MET A 196 25.66 0.85 -30.49
CA MET A 196 27.10 0.89 -30.79
C MET A 196 27.43 0.34 -32.19
N ALA A 197 26.72 -0.72 -32.63
CA ALA A 197 26.94 -1.37 -33.91
C ALA A 197 26.69 -0.44 -35.12
N GLN A 198 25.98 0.68 -34.95
CA GLN A 198 25.70 1.63 -36.02
C GLN A 198 26.97 2.34 -36.50
N ASP A 199 27.86 2.70 -35.57
CA ASP A 199 29.04 3.54 -35.83
C ASP A 199 30.38 2.82 -35.59
N ALA A 200 30.38 1.67 -34.90
CA ALA A 200 31.59 0.88 -34.68
C ALA A 200 32.14 0.31 -35.99
N LYS A 201 33.47 0.22 -36.11
CA LYS A 201 34.13 -0.40 -37.27
C LYS A 201 33.91 -1.91 -37.29
N GLN A 202 34.12 -2.55 -36.14
CA GLN A 202 33.82 -3.96 -35.91
C GLN A 202 33.30 -4.11 -34.48
N LEU A 203 32.22 -4.87 -34.26
CA LEU A 203 31.73 -5.22 -32.95
C LEU A 203 31.69 -6.73 -32.82
N THR A 204 32.56 -7.29 -31.96
CA THR A 204 32.59 -8.72 -31.66
C THR A 204 32.03 -8.95 -30.26
N GLN A 205 30.96 -9.73 -30.16
CA GLN A 205 30.30 -10.05 -28.91
C GLN A 205 30.53 -11.52 -28.54
N PHE A 206 30.92 -11.76 -27.29
CA PHE A 206 31.03 -13.10 -26.71
C PHE A 206 29.77 -13.44 -25.91
N ALA A 207 29.08 -14.51 -26.30
CA ALA A 207 27.84 -14.98 -25.69
C ALA A 207 27.96 -16.43 -25.21
N ARG A 208 28.14 -16.62 -23.90
CA ARG A 208 28.33 -17.97 -23.33
C ARG A 208 27.04 -18.78 -23.26
N GLN A 209 25.89 -18.14 -23.04
CA GLN A 209 24.62 -18.83 -22.86
C GLN A 209 23.49 -18.04 -23.50
N ALA A 210 22.73 -18.70 -24.38
CA ALA A 210 21.53 -18.17 -25.00
C ALA A 210 20.51 -17.65 -23.96
N GLN A 211 19.79 -16.59 -24.29
CA GLN A 211 18.72 -16.00 -23.47
C GLN A 211 17.38 -16.08 -24.22
N PHE A 212 16.27 -16.19 -23.49
CA PHE A 212 14.95 -16.08 -24.10
C PHE A 212 14.66 -14.63 -24.49
N LEU A 213 14.61 -14.35 -25.79
CA LEU A 213 14.41 -13.02 -26.36
C LEU A 213 12.97 -12.82 -26.81
N ALA A 214 12.23 -11.92 -26.16
CA ALA A 214 10.82 -11.67 -26.46
C ALA A 214 10.63 -10.35 -27.22
N GLU A 215 9.67 -10.34 -28.13
CA GLU A 215 9.26 -9.13 -28.82
C GLU A 215 8.79 -8.07 -27.82
N ARG A 216 9.21 -6.82 -28.02
CA ARG A 216 8.88 -5.70 -27.13
C ARG A 216 8.32 -4.50 -27.91
N PRO A 217 7.02 -4.51 -28.25
CA PRO A 217 6.39 -3.33 -28.82
C PRO A 217 6.44 -2.16 -27.83
N ASN A 218 7.06 -1.06 -28.23
CA ASN A 218 7.22 0.14 -27.40
C ASN A 218 6.55 1.39 -28.00
N PRO A 219 5.21 1.42 -28.09
CA PRO A 219 4.49 2.53 -28.70
C PRO A 219 4.63 3.82 -27.89
N ASP A 220 4.68 4.94 -28.62
CA ASP A 220 4.58 6.28 -28.05
C ASP A 220 3.15 6.55 -27.58
N TYR A 221 3.01 7.21 -26.43
CA TYR A 221 1.70 7.64 -25.93
C TYR A 221 1.30 8.97 -26.55
N GLY A 222 0.23 8.96 -27.35
CA GLY A 222 -0.33 10.17 -27.96
C GLY A 222 -0.97 11.14 -26.96
N SER A 223 -1.22 12.37 -27.40
CA SER A 223 -1.80 13.45 -26.58
C SER A 223 -3.15 13.07 -25.97
N LEU A 224 -4.03 12.40 -26.72
CA LEU A 224 -5.33 11.93 -26.22
C LEU A 224 -5.17 10.92 -25.08
N PHE A 225 -4.22 10.00 -25.18
CA PHE A 225 -3.96 9.01 -24.12
C PHE A 225 -3.50 9.73 -22.84
N LYS A 226 -2.53 10.64 -22.95
CA LYS A 226 -2.03 11.43 -21.81
C LYS A 226 -3.14 12.29 -21.20
N TRP A 227 -3.99 12.89 -22.02
CA TRP A 227 -5.17 13.64 -21.57
C TRP A 227 -6.12 12.77 -20.77
N VAL A 228 -6.46 11.57 -21.26
CA VAL A 228 -7.32 10.61 -20.53
C VAL A 228 -6.68 10.23 -19.19
N MET A 229 -5.40 9.90 -19.18
CA MET A 229 -4.69 9.54 -17.96
C MET A 229 -4.66 10.70 -16.94
N ARG A 230 -4.57 11.95 -17.40
CA ARG A 230 -4.54 13.13 -16.54
C ARG A 230 -5.90 13.51 -15.97
N TYR A 231 -6.95 13.54 -16.79
CA TYR A 231 -8.21 14.19 -16.43
C TYR A 231 -9.35 13.23 -16.12
N VAL A 232 -9.32 11.97 -16.59
CA VAL A 232 -10.40 11.02 -16.32
C VAL A 232 -10.16 10.33 -14.97
N PRO A 233 -11.04 10.52 -13.96
CA PRO A 233 -10.86 9.93 -12.65
C PRO A 233 -10.74 8.41 -12.71
N GLY A 234 -9.70 7.87 -12.07
CA GLY A 234 -9.47 6.42 -12.00
C GLY A 234 -8.84 5.78 -13.24
N ALA A 235 -8.70 6.50 -14.37
CA ALA A 235 -8.16 5.93 -15.62
C ALA A 235 -6.73 5.36 -15.44
N MET A 236 -5.81 6.11 -14.84
CA MET A 236 -4.45 5.61 -14.55
C MET A 236 -4.47 4.37 -13.65
N ARG A 237 -5.35 4.32 -12.65
CA ARG A 237 -5.45 3.17 -11.74
C ARG A 237 -6.01 1.95 -12.45
N ALA A 238 -7.02 2.12 -13.29
CA ALA A 238 -7.57 1.05 -14.11
C ALA A 238 -6.53 0.51 -15.11
N TYR A 239 -5.80 1.41 -15.78
CA TYR A 239 -4.73 1.01 -16.70
C TYR A 239 -3.59 0.29 -15.97
N ARG A 240 -3.18 0.80 -14.80
CA ARG A 240 -2.20 0.15 -13.94
C ARG A 240 -2.68 -1.23 -13.47
N PHE A 241 -3.95 -1.37 -13.10
CA PHE A 241 -4.53 -2.66 -12.71
C PHE A 241 -4.54 -3.65 -13.88
N LYS A 242 -4.86 -3.19 -15.10
CA LYS A 242 -4.77 -3.99 -16.32
C LYS A 242 -3.34 -4.50 -16.56
N LEU A 243 -2.34 -3.62 -16.45
CA LEU A 243 -0.91 -3.99 -16.56
C LEU A 243 -0.50 -5.01 -15.49
N TYR A 244 -0.92 -4.78 -14.23
CA TYR A 244 -0.70 -5.72 -13.14
C TYR A 244 -1.30 -7.10 -13.46
N SER A 245 -2.58 -7.15 -13.85
CA SER A 245 -3.27 -8.40 -14.16
C SER A 245 -2.66 -9.14 -15.34
N ASP A 246 -2.19 -8.43 -16.37
CA ASP A 246 -1.53 -9.07 -17.51
C ASP A 246 -0.20 -9.70 -17.10
N MET A 247 0.61 -9.01 -16.30
CA MET A 247 1.89 -9.55 -15.84
C MET A 247 1.73 -10.64 -14.78
N GLU A 248 0.76 -10.52 -13.86
CA GLU A 248 0.53 -11.49 -12.78
C GLU A 248 0.11 -12.87 -13.30
N LYS A 249 -0.59 -12.92 -14.46
CA LYS A 249 -0.97 -14.18 -15.12
C LYS A 249 0.23 -15.03 -15.54
N ASP A 250 1.36 -14.41 -15.88
CA ASP A 250 2.58 -15.13 -16.30
C ASP A 250 3.09 -16.08 -15.20
N PHE A 251 2.73 -15.85 -13.93
CA PHE A 251 3.15 -16.72 -12.83
C PHE A 251 2.67 -18.17 -12.98
N ALA A 252 1.53 -18.40 -13.65
CA ALA A 252 1.01 -19.75 -13.92
C ALA A 252 1.99 -20.63 -14.73
N GLY A 253 2.94 -20.04 -15.46
CA GLY A 253 3.97 -20.76 -16.20
C GLY A 253 5.15 -21.26 -15.36
N PHE A 254 5.31 -20.79 -14.12
CA PHE A 254 6.51 -21.06 -13.31
C PHE A 254 6.49 -22.41 -12.59
N ASP A 255 5.32 -22.98 -12.31
CA ASP A 255 5.22 -24.30 -11.70
C ASP A 255 5.68 -25.40 -12.67
N ILE A 256 6.57 -26.30 -12.24
CA ILE A 256 7.22 -27.27 -13.12
C ILE A 256 6.19 -28.18 -13.81
N GLU A 257 5.19 -28.67 -13.08
CA GLU A 257 4.24 -29.64 -13.61
C GLU A 257 3.09 -28.96 -14.35
N SER A 258 2.36 -28.08 -13.67
CA SER A 258 1.15 -27.44 -14.20
C SER A 258 1.46 -26.39 -15.28
N GLY A 259 2.61 -25.73 -15.20
CA GLY A 259 3.06 -24.73 -16.16
C GLY A 259 3.71 -25.31 -17.43
N LYS A 260 3.93 -26.63 -17.51
CA LYS A 260 4.71 -27.26 -18.59
C LYS A 260 4.20 -26.94 -19.99
N LEU A 261 2.88 -27.03 -20.22
CA LEU A 261 2.27 -26.74 -21.53
C LEU A 261 2.41 -25.25 -21.91
N ILE A 262 2.24 -24.36 -20.92
CA ILE A 262 2.44 -22.91 -21.11
C ILE A 262 3.89 -22.65 -21.53
N ARG A 263 4.87 -23.23 -20.81
CA ARG A 263 6.29 -23.09 -21.11
C ARG A 263 6.65 -23.66 -22.48
N GLN A 264 6.09 -24.79 -22.88
CA GLN A 264 6.32 -25.37 -24.20
C GLN A 264 5.80 -24.43 -25.30
N GLY A 265 4.58 -23.91 -25.18
CA GLY A 265 4.03 -22.95 -26.14
C GLY A 265 4.88 -21.68 -26.25
N LEU A 266 5.29 -21.11 -25.11
CA LEU A 266 6.16 -19.93 -25.07
C LEU A 266 7.55 -20.20 -25.65
N LYS A 267 8.10 -21.41 -25.47
CA LYS A 267 9.39 -21.81 -26.08
C LYS A 267 9.26 -21.87 -27.60
N GLU A 268 8.21 -22.48 -28.12
CA GLU A 268 7.96 -22.58 -29.57
C GLU A 268 7.74 -21.19 -30.20
N GLU A 269 7.00 -20.31 -29.52
CA GLU A 269 6.82 -18.91 -29.92
C GLU A 269 8.17 -18.17 -29.96
N ASN A 270 8.98 -18.32 -28.91
CA ASN A 270 10.30 -17.70 -28.84
C ASN A 270 11.23 -18.17 -29.95
N GLU A 271 11.26 -19.47 -30.21
CA GLU A 271 12.10 -20.05 -31.27
C GLU A 271 11.69 -19.52 -32.65
N LYS A 272 10.38 -19.46 -32.93
CA LYS A 272 9.86 -18.87 -34.17
C LYS A 272 10.23 -17.39 -34.30
N TYR A 273 10.15 -16.64 -33.21
CA TYR A 273 10.55 -15.22 -33.18
C TYR A 273 12.04 -15.06 -33.50
N VAL A 274 12.93 -15.81 -32.83
CA VAL A 274 14.38 -15.75 -33.06
C VAL A 274 14.73 -16.12 -34.50
N LYS A 275 14.17 -17.23 -35.02
CA LYS A 275 14.39 -17.67 -36.41
C LYS A 275 13.92 -16.66 -37.45
N ARG A 276 12.88 -15.89 -37.14
CA ARG A 276 12.36 -14.84 -38.01
C ARG A 276 13.24 -13.60 -38.01
N MET A 277 13.83 -13.24 -36.87
CA MET A 277 14.50 -11.94 -36.69
C MET A 277 16.02 -11.99 -36.83
N ALA A 278 16.67 -13.12 -36.54
CA ALA A 278 18.13 -13.27 -36.59
C ALA A 278 18.59 -14.18 -37.74
N PRO A 279 19.82 -13.98 -38.26
CA PRO A 279 20.35 -14.80 -39.35
C PRO A 279 20.61 -16.24 -38.89
N GLU A 280 20.45 -17.18 -39.83
CA GLU A 280 20.53 -18.63 -39.60
C GLU A 280 21.84 -19.06 -38.93
N ARG A 281 22.97 -18.43 -39.29
CA ARG A 281 24.29 -18.71 -38.73
C ARG A 281 24.40 -18.54 -37.20
N TYR A 282 23.47 -17.81 -36.57
CA TYR A 282 23.49 -17.57 -35.11
C TYR A 282 22.38 -18.31 -34.35
N TRP A 283 21.55 -19.12 -34.99
CA TRP A 283 20.43 -19.80 -34.32
C TRP A 283 20.89 -20.70 -33.17
N ASP A 284 21.99 -21.44 -33.35
CA ASP A 284 22.55 -22.31 -32.31
C ASP A 284 23.04 -21.54 -31.07
N ALA A 285 23.49 -20.31 -31.26
CA ALA A 285 23.95 -19.42 -30.19
C ALA A 285 22.79 -18.69 -29.47
N LEU A 286 21.66 -18.48 -30.16
CA LEU A 286 20.55 -17.65 -29.70
C LEU A 286 19.37 -18.44 -29.12
N ILE A 287 19.13 -19.68 -29.58
CA ILE A 287 17.98 -20.48 -29.17
C ILE A 287 18.29 -21.25 -27.88
N PRO A 288 17.65 -20.93 -26.74
CA PRO A 288 18.01 -21.54 -25.48
C PRO A 288 17.58 -23.00 -25.34
N LYS A 289 18.48 -23.81 -24.76
CA LYS A 289 18.22 -25.23 -24.46
C LYS A 289 17.58 -25.47 -23.09
N HIS A 290 17.58 -24.48 -22.20
CA HIS A 290 17.01 -24.55 -20.86
C HIS A 290 15.51 -24.18 -20.85
N GLU A 291 14.81 -24.39 -19.74
CA GLU A 291 13.37 -24.05 -19.65
C GLU A 291 13.13 -22.53 -19.59
N ILE A 292 12.09 -22.07 -20.29
CA ILE A 292 11.65 -20.67 -20.25
C ILE A 292 11.11 -20.31 -18.87
N GLY A 293 11.40 -19.10 -18.38
CA GLY A 293 11.03 -18.65 -17.04
C GLY A 293 12.07 -18.97 -15.95
N CYS A 294 13.03 -19.86 -16.20
CA CYS A 294 14.18 -20.01 -15.29
C CYS A 294 14.97 -18.69 -15.15
N LYS A 295 15.16 -17.99 -16.28
CA LYS A 295 15.75 -16.66 -16.30
C LYS A 295 14.68 -15.67 -16.72
N ARG A 296 14.85 -14.42 -16.28
CA ARG A 296 14.00 -13.32 -16.73
C ARG A 296 14.15 -13.18 -18.24
N LYS A 297 13.02 -13.17 -18.96
CA LYS A 297 12.98 -12.97 -20.42
C LYS A 297 13.65 -11.63 -20.75
N VAL A 298 14.51 -11.64 -21.76
CA VAL A 298 15.16 -10.42 -22.27
C VAL A 298 14.25 -9.84 -23.34
N MET A 299 13.95 -8.54 -23.23
CA MET A 299 13.15 -7.85 -24.22
C MET A 299 14.04 -7.44 -25.38
N ASP A 300 13.69 -7.84 -26.59
CA ASP A 300 14.42 -7.50 -27.80
C ASP A 300 14.28 -5.99 -28.10
N THR A 301 15.42 -5.31 -28.16
CA THR A 301 15.55 -3.88 -28.47
C THR A 301 16.33 -3.71 -29.76
N ASP A 302 15.83 -4.33 -30.82
CA ASP A 302 16.48 -4.44 -32.15
C ASP A 302 17.78 -5.25 -32.15
N TYR A 303 18.03 -6.03 -31.10
CA TYR A 303 19.24 -6.83 -30.93
C TYR A 303 19.34 -7.95 -31.96
N LEU A 304 18.26 -8.72 -32.16
CA LEU A 304 18.27 -9.79 -33.16
C LEU A 304 18.49 -9.26 -34.58
N SER A 305 17.87 -8.11 -34.89
CA SER A 305 18.01 -7.46 -36.20
C SER A 305 19.43 -6.94 -36.45
N THR A 306 20.12 -6.50 -35.39
CA THR A 306 21.49 -5.97 -35.46
C THR A 306 22.50 -7.03 -35.94
N LEU A 307 22.23 -8.31 -35.69
CA LEU A 307 23.12 -9.42 -36.06
C LEU A 307 23.21 -9.67 -37.58
N TRP A 308 22.34 -9.04 -38.38
CA TRP A 308 22.42 -9.05 -39.85
C TRP A 308 23.52 -8.13 -40.40
N ARG A 309 24.02 -7.20 -39.60
CA ARG A 309 25.07 -6.26 -40.05
C ARG A 309 26.38 -7.00 -40.30
N GLU A 310 27.10 -6.57 -41.32
CA GLU A 310 28.40 -7.17 -41.68
C GLU A 310 29.49 -6.87 -40.63
N ASN A 311 29.39 -5.74 -39.93
CA ASN A 311 30.34 -5.31 -38.91
C ASN A 311 30.08 -5.90 -37.51
N VAL A 312 29.14 -6.85 -37.38
CA VAL A 312 28.77 -7.46 -36.10
C VAL A 312 29.03 -8.96 -36.15
N GLU A 313 29.76 -9.46 -35.16
CA GLU A 313 30.05 -10.88 -35.00
C GLU A 313 29.66 -11.37 -33.60
N LEU A 314 28.84 -12.41 -33.54
CA LEU A 314 28.49 -13.12 -32.30
C LEU A 314 29.29 -14.42 -32.19
N ILE A 315 30.12 -14.55 -31.15
CA ILE A 315 30.93 -15.73 -30.86
C ILE A 315 30.36 -16.43 -29.63
N ALA A 316 29.99 -17.70 -29.77
CA ALA A 316 29.39 -18.49 -28.68
C ALA A 316 30.16 -19.78 -28.36
N ASP A 317 30.97 -20.26 -29.29
CA ASP A 317 31.69 -21.53 -29.28
C ASP A 317 33.19 -21.39 -28.97
N ASP A 318 33.76 -20.19 -29.11
CA ASP A 318 35.17 -19.90 -28.86
C ASP A 318 35.35 -18.84 -27.75
N PRO A 319 35.51 -19.26 -26.47
CA PRO A 319 35.59 -18.33 -25.36
C PRO A 319 36.89 -17.52 -25.37
N VAL A 320 36.86 -16.35 -24.73
CA VAL A 320 38.06 -15.56 -24.46
C VAL A 320 38.97 -16.31 -23.50
N GLU A 321 40.25 -16.44 -23.86
CA GLU A 321 41.29 -17.04 -23.03
C GLU A 321 42.04 -15.97 -22.21
N LYS A 322 42.47 -14.89 -22.85
CA LYS A 322 43.20 -13.79 -22.21
C LYS A 322 43.02 -12.46 -22.96
N ILE A 323 43.18 -11.37 -22.23
CA ILE A 323 43.25 -10.02 -22.77
C ILE A 323 44.73 -9.67 -22.97
N MET A 324 45.04 -9.17 -24.17
CA MET A 324 46.36 -8.71 -24.58
C MET A 324 46.38 -7.18 -24.60
N PRO A 325 47.53 -6.50 -24.70
CA PRO A 325 47.58 -5.04 -24.61
C PRO A 325 46.65 -4.26 -25.58
N TYR A 326 46.36 -4.79 -26.78
CA TYR A 326 45.52 -4.14 -27.80
C TYR A 326 44.51 -5.09 -28.45
N SER A 327 44.28 -6.26 -27.85
CA SER A 327 43.50 -7.33 -28.45
C SER A 327 42.96 -8.31 -27.41
N VAL A 328 42.04 -9.16 -27.85
CA VAL A 328 41.50 -10.28 -27.09
C VAL A 328 41.87 -11.57 -27.81
N MET A 329 42.48 -12.50 -27.08
CA MET A 329 42.84 -13.82 -27.61
C MET A 329 41.79 -14.84 -27.19
N THR A 330 41.24 -15.55 -28.16
CA THR A 330 40.31 -16.65 -27.91
C THR A 330 41.05 -17.97 -27.70
N LYS A 331 40.35 -18.98 -27.20
CA LYS A 331 40.92 -20.30 -26.91
C LYS A 331 41.36 -21.05 -28.17
N SER A 332 40.77 -20.77 -29.32
CA SER A 332 41.22 -21.31 -30.61
C SER A 332 42.53 -20.69 -31.12
N GLY A 333 43.03 -19.63 -30.46
CA GLY A 333 44.20 -18.87 -30.87
C GLY A 333 43.90 -17.68 -31.80
N ARG A 334 42.62 -17.37 -32.05
CA ARG A 334 42.24 -16.18 -32.83
C ARG A 334 42.49 -14.92 -32.00
N GLU A 335 43.21 -13.97 -32.60
CA GLU A 335 43.44 -12.65 -32.01
C GLU A 335 42.50 -11.61 -32.63
N LEU A 336 41.73 -10.94 -31.77
CA LEU A 336 40.74 -9.94 -32.13
C LEU A 336 41.20 -8.57 -31.62
N LYS A 337 41.43 -7.62 -32.52
CA LYS A 337 41.77 -6.24 -32.11
C LYS A 337 40.62 -5.64 -31.30
N ALA A 338 40.99 -4.89 -30.26
CA ALA A 338 40.02 -4.22 -29.41
C ALA A 338 40.57 -2.86 -28.99
N ASP A 339 39.91 -1.78 -29.43
CA ASP A 339 40.11 -0.44 -28.89
C ASP A 339 39.34 -0.27 -27.58
N ALA A 340 38.24 -1.02 -27.41
CA ALA A 340 37.47 -1.07 -26.17
C ALA A 340 36.89 -2.46 -25.89
N ILE A 341 36.81 -2.80 -24.61
CA ILE A 341 36.19 -4.00 -24.07
C ILE A 341 35.07 -3.57 -23.11
N VAL A 342 33.82 -3.83 -23.48
CA VAL A 342 32.64 -3.49 -22.66
C VAL A 342 32.12 -4.74 -21.96
N MET A 343 32.13 -4.75 -20.64
CA MET A 343 31.64 -5.87 -19.84
C MET A 343 30.14 -5.75 -19.54
N ALA A 344 29.36 -6.70 -20.05
CA ALA A 344 27.96 -6.94 -19.72
C ALA A 344 27.81 -8.26 -18.92
N THR A 345 28.69 -8.44 -17.93
CA THR A 345 28.87 -9.68 -17.16
C THR A 345 27.99 -9.78 -15.91
N GLY A 346 27.20 -8.73 -15.62
CA GLY A 346 26.19 -8.71 -14.55
C GLY A 346 26.73 -8.25 -13.20
N PHE A 347 26.05 -8.63 -12.12
CA PHE A 347 26.31 -8.14 -10.77
C PHE A 347 26.67 -9.27 -9.79
N ALA A 348 27.37 -8.93 -8.71
CA ALA A 348 27.70 -9.83 -7.61
C ALA A 348 26.51 -9.96 -6.64
N VAL A 349 25.54 -10.83 -6.97
CA VAL A 349 24.26 -10.95 -6.23
C VAL A 349 24.32 -11.77 -4.95
N PHE A 350 25.31 -12.65 -4.80
CA PHE A 350 25.38 -13.60 -3.68
C PHE A 350 25.84 -12.96 -2.38
N ARG A 351 26.56 -11.84 -2.45
CA ARG A 351 27.04 -11.11 -1.26
C ARG A 351 26.07 -9.97 -0.92
N MET A 352 24.92 -10.33 -0.35
CA MET A 352 23.92 -9.34 0.06
C MET A 352 24.50 -8.35 1.07
N LEU A 353 24.19 -7.06 0.91
CA LEU A 353 24.64 -5.94 1.74
C LEU A 353 26.15 -5.63 1.72
N PHE A 354 26.96 -6.39 1.00
CA PHE A 354 28.39 -6.12 0.88
C PHE A 354 28.67 -4.75 0.22
N PRO A 355 29.69 -3.97 0.67
CA PRO A 355 30.69 -4.29 1.69
C PRO A 355 30.31 -3.92 3.14
N MET A 356 29.08 -3.49 3.38
CA MET A 356 28.63 -3.06 4.70
C MET A 356 28.49 -4.25 5.66
N GLU A 357 28.98 -4.10 6.88
CA GLU A 357 28.91 -5.13 7.92
C GLU A 357 27.83 -4.78 8.95
N ILE A 358 26.94 -5.73 9.24
CA ILE A 358 25.83 -5.54 10.17
C ILE A 358 26.00 -6.51 11.33
N TYR A 359 25.99 -5.99 12.56
CA TYR A 359 26.16 -6.76 13.79
C TYR A 359 24.91 -6.64 14.66
N GLY A 360 24.25 -7.76 14.90
CA GLY A 360 23.03 -7.87 15.69
C GLY A 360 23.32 -8.11 17.17
N GLN A 361 22.41 -8.84 17.82
CA GLN A 361 22.56 -9.25 19.21
C GLN A 361 23.81 -10.13 19.42
N ASN A 362 24.40 -10.02 20.62
CA ASN A 362 25.62 -10.70 21.05
C ASN A 362 26.84 -10.45 20.15
N GLY A 363 26.84 -9.36 19.38
CA GLY A 363 27.91 -9.03 18.43
C GLY A 363 27.97 -9.93 17.20
N MET A 364 26.95 -10.76 16.97
CA MET A 364 26.89 -11.67 15.83
C MET A 364 26.76 -10.90 14.51
N SER A 365 27.62 -11.18 13.54
CA SER A 365 27.50 -10.56 12.22
C SER A 365 26.39 -11.21 11.39
N LEU A 366 25.80 -10.46 10.46
CA LEU A 366 24.75 -10.99 9.57
C LEU A 366 25.25 -12.13 8.67
N ASN A 367 26.49 -12.02 8.19
CA ASN A 367 27.11 -13.08 7.40
C ASN A 367 27.33 -14.35 8.23
N GLU A 368 27.81 -14.21 9.47
CA GLU A 368 27.95 -15.32 10.41
C GLU A 368 26.59 -15.96 10.74
N TYR A 369 25.53 -15.18 10.88
CA TYR A 369 24.18 -15.71 11.07
C TYR A 369 23.74 -16.57 9.87
N TRP A 370 23.94 -16.10 8.63
CA TRP A 370 23.60 -16.90 7.44
C TRP A 370 24.52 -18.10 7.26
N ASP A 371 25.81 -17.98 7.56
CA ASP A 371 26.77 -19.09 7.55
C ASP A 371 26.36 -20.20 8.53
N THR A 372 25.91 -19.82 9.73
CA THR A 372 25.54 -20.78 10.77
C THR A 372 24.15 -21.39 10.58
N GLN A 373 23.16 -20.62 10.12
CA GLN A 373 21.77 -21.10 9.99
C GLN A 373 21.46 -21.73 8.63
N HIS A 374 22.15 -21.29 7.58
CA HIS A 374 21.80 -21.59 6.18
C HIS A 374 23.03 -21.84 5.30
N ASP A 375 24.15 -22.26 5.88
CA ASP A 375 25.40 -22.60 5.17
C ASP A 375 25.95 -21.48 4.26
N GLY A 376 25.59 -20.22 4.55
CA GLY A 376 25.99 -19.01 3.84
C GLY A 376 24.93 -18.47 2.88
N ALA A 377 23.82 -19.18 2.70
CA ALA A 377 22.72 -18.73 1.86
C ALA A 377 21.90 -17.65 2.58
N ALA A 378 21.87 -16.44 2.02
CA ALA A 378 21.09 -15.36 2.59
C ALA A 378 19.58 -15.70 2.61
N GLN A 379 18.95 -15.60 3.78
CA GLN A 379 17.51 -15.83 3.98
C GLN A 379 16.94 -14.78 4.94
N ALA A 380 15.66 -14.46 4.79
CA ALA A 380 14.96 -13.53 5.67
C ALA A 380 13.43 -13.78 5.67
N TYR A 381 12.77 -13.47 6.78
CA TYR A 381 11.31 -13.51 6.88
C TYR A 381 10.69 -12.44 5.97
N LEU A 382 9.85 -12.87 5.02
CA LEU A 382 9.33 -12.03 3.92
C LEU A 382 10.42 -11.23 3.20
N GLY A 383 11.65 -11.74 3.19
CA GLY A 383 12.79 -11.05 2.61
C GLY A 383 13.16 -9.72 3.27
N THR A 384 12.66 -9.47 4.49
CA THR A 384 12.72 -8.16 5.15
C THR A 384 13.34 -8.20 6.54
N CYS A 385 13.06 -9.24 7.34
CA CYS A 385 13.54 -9.33 8.73
C CYS A 385 14.42 -10.56 8.92
N VAL A 386 15.54 -10.41 9.63
CA VAL A 386 16.43 -11.50 10.02
C VAL A 386 16.42 -11.63 11.55
N PRO A 387 16.21 -12.82 12.12
CA PRO A 387 16.21 -13.00 13.58
C PRO A 387 17.50 -12.51 14.23
N ASN A 388 17.39 -11.93 15.43
CA ASN A 388 18.50 -11.39 16.22
C ASN A 388 19.08 -10.06 15.68
N PHE A 389 18.45 -9.46 14.67
CA PHE A 389 18.76 -8.11 14.15
C PHE A 389 17.56 -7.19 14.40
N PRO A 390 17.25 -6.87 15.67
CA PRO A 390 16.07 -6.07 16.02
C PRO A 390 16.10 -4.69 15.37
N ASN A 391 14.94 -4.18 14.97
CA ASN A 391 14.77 -2.87 14.31
C ASN A 391 15.59 -2.68 13.02
N PHE A 392 16.17 -3.73 12.46
CA PHE A 392 16.83 -3.71 11.17
C PHE A 392 15.95 -4.36 10.10
N PHE A 393 15.77 -3.67 8.98
CA PHE A 393 14.90 -4.13 7.90
C PHE A 393 15.62 -4.01 6.55
N THR A 394 15.53 -5.05 5.73
CA THR A 394 16.08 -5.08 4.37
C THR A 394 14.98 -4.97 3.33
N LEU A 395 15.06 -3.97 2.46
CA LEU A 395 14.20 -3.87 1.28
C LEU A 395 14.93 -4.48 0.09
N MET A 396 14.20 -5.18 -0.78
CA MET A 396 14.80 -6.00 -1.84
C MET A 396 15.82 -7.02 -1.30
N GLY A 397 15.55 -7.57 -0.11
CA GLY A 397 16.34 -8.63 0.50
C GLY A 397 16.09 -10.01 -0.14
N PRO A 398 16.57 -11.09 0.51
CA PRO A 398 16.44 -12.45 -0.02
C PRO A 398 15.00 -12.81 -0.37
N ASN A 399 14.81 -13.57 -1.45
CA ASN A 399 13.50 -14.13 -1.82
C ASN A 399 12.36 -13.11 -2.03
N THR A 400 12.70 -11.91 -2.52
CA THR A 400 11.73 -10.85 -2.86
C THR A 400 11.60 -10.61 -4.37
N VAL A 401 12.56 -11.07 -5.17
CA VAL A 401 12.56 -10.81 -6.61
C VAL A 401 11.50 -11.68 -7.30
N THR A 402 10.93 -11.16 -8.38
CA THR A 402 9.91 -11.85 -9.17
C THR A 402 10.38 -12.01 -10.61
N GLY A 403 10.01 -13.14 -11.21
CA GLY A 403 10.34 -13.43 -12.61
C GLY A 403 9.42 -12.71 -13.58
N HIS A 404 8.23 -12.30 -13.13
CA HIS A 404 7.13 -11.85 -13.98
C HIS A 404 6.62 -10.44 -13.68
N LEU A 405 6.85 -9.89 -12.48
CA LEU A 405 6.22 -8.65 -12.02
C LEU A 405 7.20 -7.47 -11.83
N SER A 406 6.66 -6.33 -11.38
CA SER A 406 7.39 -5.10 -11.06
C SER A 406 7.97 -5.15 -9.66
N VAL A 407 9.27 -4.88 -9.56
CA VAL A 407 9.97 -4.75 -8.28
C VAL A 407 9.38 -3.65 -7.38
N ILE A 408 8.85 -2.58 -7.98
CA ILE A 408 8.24 -1.47 -7.24
C ILE A 408 7.02 -1.94 -6.44
N TYR A 409 6.27 -2.92 -6.94
CA TYR A 409 5.14 -3.49 -6.23
C TYR A 409 5.59 -4.21 -4.95
N THR A 410 6.59 -5.09 -5.06
CA THR A 410 7.13 -5.84 -3.92
C THR A 410 7.73 -4.89 -2.89
N VAL A 411 8.48 -3.87 -3.34
CA VAL A 411 9.05 -2.82 -2.49
C VAL A 411 7.96 -2.06 -1.73
N GLU A 412 6.87 -1.64 -2.38
CA GLU A 412 5.76 -0.98 -1.69
C GLU A 412 5.08 -1.90 -0.66
N CYS A 413 5.03 -3.22 -0.90
CA CYS A 413 4.56 -4.19 0.09
C CYS A 413 5.51 -4.28 1.29
N GLN A 414 6.83 -4.37 1.05
CA GLN A 414 7.84 -4.38 2.11
C GLN A 414 7.83 -3.10 2.95
N ILE A 415 7.76 -1.92 2.31
CA ILE A 415 7.67 -0.63 3.01
C ILE A 415 6.46 -0.64 3.95
N ASN A 416 5.29 -1.02 3.43
CA ASN A 416 4.06 -1.09 4.20
C ASN A 416 4.14 -2.08 5.38
N PHE A 417 4.79 -3.22 5.17
CA PHE A 417 5.05 -4.22 6.20
C PHE A 417 6.00 -3.68 7.28
N THR A 418 7.14 -3.11 6.90
CA THR A 418 8.10 -2.48 7.82
C THR A 418 7.44 -1.39 8.65
N LEU A 419 6.68 -0.48 8.03
CA LEU A 419 5.98 0.60 8.73
C LEU A 419 5.02 0.07 9.80
N ARG A 420 4.31 -1.04 9.55
CA ARG A 420 3.41 -1.67 10.53
C ARG A 420 4.17 -2.19 11.76
N LEU A 421 5.39 -2.71 11.56
CA LEU A 421 6.23 -3.24 12.63
C LEU A 421 6.88 -2.13 13.47
N ILE A 422 7.31 -1.03 12.85
CA ILE A 422 8.00 0.05 13.57
C ILE A 422 7.05 1.12 14.13
N ALA A 423 5.81 1.21 13.65
CA ALA A 423 4.85 2.21 14.14
C ALA A 423 4.64 2.16 15.67
N PRO A 424 4.51 1.00 16.34
CA PRO A 424 4.44 0.93 17.80
C PRO A 424 5.67 1.53 18.50
N ILE A 425 6.88 1.29 17.94
CA ILE A 425 8.14 1.80 18.47
C ILE A 425 8.14 3.33 18.41
N LEU A 426 7.97 3.88 17.21
CA LEU A 426 8.02 5.32 16.95
C LEU A 426 6.94 6.08 17.74
N LYS A 427 5.71 5.56 17.77
CA LYS A 427 4.61 6.17 18.54
C LYS A 427 4.89 6.18 20.03
N SER A 428 5.43 5.08 20.59
CA SER A 428 5.76 5.02 22.02
C SER A 428 6.87 6.00 22.38
N MET A 429 7.89 6.14 21.52
CA MET A 429 9.01 7.06 21.69
C MET A 429 8.56 8.52 21.66
N HIS A 430 7.73 8.92 20.68
CA HIS A 430 7.24 10.30 20.59
C HIS A 430 6.21 10.65 21.66
N ALA A 431 5.35 9.70 22.08
CA ALA A 431 4.41 9.92 23.17
C ALA A 431 5.15 10.31 24.47
N GLN A 432 6.30 9.66 24.73
CA GLN A 432 7.15 9.99 25.87
C GLN A 432 7.84 11.35 25.76
N GLN A 433 8.22 11.77 24.55
CA GLN A 433 8.80 13.11 24.35
C GLN A 433 7.77 14.23 24.55
N ARG A 434 6.48 13.97 24.29
CA ARG A 434 5.42 14.99 24.34
C ARG A 434 4.74 15.15 25.71
N SER A 435 4.85 14.17 26.63
CA SER A 435 4.13 14.23 27.91
C SER A 435 4.90 13.62 29.07
N LEU A 436 5.02 14.40 30.16
CA LEU A 436 5.52 13.94 31.47
C LEU A 436 4.63 12.89 32.13
N MET A 437 3.37 12.77 31.69
CA MET A 437 2.41 11.75 32.15
C MET A 437 2.34 10.52 31.22
N ALA A 438 3.19 10.43 30.19
CA ALA A 438 3.21 9.27 29.31
C ALA A 438 3.53 7.98 30.09
N PRO A 439 2.99 6.82 29.65
CA PRO A 439 3.30 5.54 30.26
C PRO A 439 4.82 5.30 30.38
N SER A 440 5.28 4.79 31.53
CA SER A 440 6.72 4.54 31.77
C SER A 440 7.34 3.47 30.86
N LYS A 441 6.48 2.73 30.13
CA LYS A 441 6.83 1.62 29.25
C LYS A 441 7.02 2.12 27.82
N GLU A 442 8.26 2.06 27.34
CA GLU A 442 8.62 2.32 25.95
C GLU A 442 8.71 1.00 25.18
N ILE A 443 8.16 0.94 23.97
CA ILE A 443 8.39 -0.19 23.07
C ILE A 443 9.71 0.11 22.34
N ALA A 444 10.78 -0.54 22.77
CA ALA A 444 12.14 -0.19 22.36
C ALA A 444 12.59 -0.92 21.09
N ALA A 445 12.15 -2.17 20.90
CA ALA A 445 12.57 -2.98 19.76
C ALA A 445 11.51 -3.96 19.29
N VAL A 446 11.60 -4.34 18.03
CA VAL A 446 10.86 -5.45 17.41
C VAL A 446 11.85 -6.37 16.71
N ASP A 447 11.66 -7.68 16.92
CA ASP A 447 12.45 -8.72 16.26
C ASP A 447 11.53 -9.84 15.78
N VAL A 448 11.91 -10.50 14.68
CA VAL A 448 11.21 -11.69 14.21
C VAL A 448 11.66 -12.89 15.04
N ARG A 449 10.72 -13.76 15.41
CA ARG A 449 11.05 -14.97 16.16
C ARG A 449 11.82 -15.96 15.28
N PRO A 450 12.92 -16.56 15.76
CA PRO A 450 13.66 -17.56 15.00
C PRO A 450 12.79 -18.71 14.48
N GLU A 451 11.83 -19.18 15.29
CA GLU A 451 10.94 -20.27 14.90
C GLU A 451 10.03 -19.88 13.73
N SER A 452 9.49 -18.66 13.75
CA SER A 452 8.65 -18.13 12.67
C SER A 452 9.45 -17.85 11.40
N ALA A 453 10.68 -17.34 11.52
CA ALA A 453 11.59 -17.20 10.39
C ALA A 453 11.91 -18.55 9.74
N ASN A 454 12.29 -19.55 10.55
CA ASN A 454 12.61 -20.89 10.05
C ASN A 454 11.41 -21.61 9.43
N ALA A 455 10.21 -21.45 10.02
CA ALA A 455 8.97 -21.98 9.44
C ALA A 455 8.66 -21.33 8.08
N HIS A 456 8.84 -20.00 7.97
CA HIS A 456 8.67 -19.28 6.71
C HIS A 456 9.68 -19.74 5.66
N ILE A 457 10.97 -19.84 6.01
CA ILE A 457 12.05 -20.26 5.11
C ILE A 457 11.82 -21.69 4.63
N SER A 458 11.50 -22.62 5.52
CA SER A 458 11.17 -24.00 5.16
C SER A 458 9.99 -24.09 4.19
N TRP A 459 8.91 -23.35 4.46
CA TRP A 459 7.77 -23.26 3.54
C TRP A 459 8.17 -22.70 2.18
N LEU A 460 8.97 -21.63 2.18
CA LEU A 460 9.41 -20.92 1.00
C LEU A 460 10.29 -21.80 0.11
N GLN A 461 11.33 -22.44 0.67
CA GLN A 461 12.23 -23.32 -0.09
C GLN A 461 11.51 -24.57 -0.62
N ASN A 462 10.58 -25.14 0.15
CA ASN A 462 9.74 -26.26 -0.31
C ASN A 462 8.79 -25.88 -1.45
N LYS A 463 8.36 -24.62 -1.53
CA LYS A 463 7.61 -24.12 -2.69
C LYS A 463 8.54 -23.86 -3.87
N LEU A 464 9.70 -23.23 -3.64
CA LEU A 464 10.71 -22.94 -4.67
C LEU A 464 11.20 -24.20 -5.38
N SER A 465 11.32 -25.34 -4.68
CA SER A 465 11.75 -26.61 -5.27
C SER A 465 10.80 -27.17 -6.34
N LYS A 466 9.55 -26.69 -6.40
CA LYS A 466 8.53 -27.09 -7.37
C LYS A 466 8.43 -26.16 -8.57
N LEU A 467 9.18 -25.06 -8.56
CA LEU A 467 9.14 -24.03 -9.60
C LEU A 467 10.33 -24.17 -10.55
N VAL A 468 10.19 -23.63 -11.75
CA VAL A 468 11.17 -23.73 -12.87
C VAL A 468 12.58 -23.27 -12.51
N TRP A 469 12.75 -22.45 -11.46
CA TRP A 469 14.07 -22.08 -10.96
C TRP A 469 14.87 -23.26 -10.39
N ALA A 470 14.18 -24.33 -9.94
CA ALA A 470 14.79 -25.55 -9.43
C ALA A 470 15.06 -26.62 -10.51
N SER A 471 14.65 -26.41 -11.77
CA SER A 471 14.74 -27.41 -12.85
C SER A 471 16.16 -27.59 -13.45
N GLY A 472 17.22 -27.28 -12.69
CA GLY A 472 18.62 -27.49 -13.11
C GLY A 472 19.22 -26.39 -13.99
N CYS A 473 18.63 -25.19 -14.00
CA CYS A 473 19.11 -24.09 -14.82
C CYS A 473 20.08 -23.18 -14.05
N THR A 474 21.20 -22.82 -14.71
CA THR A 474 22.26 -21.96 -14.15
C THR A 474 21.79 -20.51 -14.03
N SER A 475 21.04 -20.20 -12.97
CA SER A 475 20.58 -18.85 -12.65
C SER A 475 21.39 -18.24 -11.50
N TRP A 476 21.35 -16.92 -11.40
CA TRP A 476 21.93 -16.18 -10.27
C TRP A 476 21.09 -16.31 -8.99
N ALA A 477 19.96 -17.01 -9.04
CA ALA A 477 19.04 -17.15 -7.93
C ALA A 477 19.38 -18.33 -7.00
N LEU A 478 20.07 -19.35 -7.51
CA LEU A 478 20.48 -20.52 -6.72
C LEU A 478 21.88 -20.32 -6.17
N ASP A 479 22.03 -20.49 -4.87
CA ASP A 479 23.33 -20.55 -4.23
C ASP A 479 24.07 -21.85 -4.66
N PRO A 480 25.29 -21.76 -5.21
CA PRO A 480 25.99 -22.92 -5.75
C PRO A 480 26.44 -23.93 -4.71
N LYS A 481 26.57 -23.53 -3.43
CA LYS A 481 27.03 -24.40 -2.34
C LYS A 481 25.88 -25.19 -1.73
N THR A 482 24.75 -24.54 -1.48
CA THR A 482 23.60 -25.09 -0.75
C THR A 482 22.47 -25.56 -1.67
N GLY A 483 22.42 -25.06 -2.91
CA GLY A 483 21.30 -25.27 -3.83
C GLY A 483 20.02 -24.51 -3.44
N LEU A 484 20.05 -23.72 -2.35
CA LEU A 484 18.91 -22.91 -1.93
C LEU A 484 18.72 -21.73 -2.88
N ASN A 485 17.46 -21.37 -3.09
CA ASN A 485 17.15 -20.16 -3.85
C ASN A 485 17.17 -18.96 -2.91
N ILE A 486 18.01 -17.97 -3.19
CA ILE A 486 18.22 -16.79 -2.35
C ILE A 486 17.52 -15.53 -2.88
N ALA A 487 16.92 -15.60 -4.07
CA ALA A 487 16.46 -14.42 -4.79
C ALA A 487 14.96 -14.37 -5.04
N MET A 488 14.37 -15.48 -5.47
CA MET A 488 13.02 -15.49 -6.02
C MET A 488 11.98 -15.73 -4.93
N TYR A 489 10.81 -15.09 -5.09
CA TYR A 489 9.62 -15.38 -4.30
C TYR A 489 8.77 -16.46 -4.99
N PRO A 490 8.27 -17.48 -4.26
CA PRO A 490 7.64 -18.65 -4.87
C PRO A 490 6.12 -18.59 -5.10
N GLU A 491 5.51 -17.41 -5.06
CA GLU A 491 4.06 -17.28 -5.18
C GLU A 491 3.66 -16.03 -5.96
N TYR A 492 2.37 -15.97 -6.32
CA TYR A 492 1.75 -14.76 -6.85
C TYR A 492 2.00 -13.55 -5.95
N GLN A 493 2.12 -12.36 -6.55
CA GLN A 493 2.43 -11.15 -5.79
C GLN A 493 1.26 -10.63 -4.97
N PHE A 494 0.01 -10.92 -5.33
CA PHE A 494 -1.10 -10.65 -4.42
C PHE A 494 -1.00 -11.46 -3.11
N ILE A 495 -0.40 -12.66 -3.15
CA ILE A 495 -0.15 -13.47 -1.94
C ILE A 495 0.96 -12.84 -1.12
N TYR A 496 2.02 -12.34 -1.77
CA TYR A 496 3.06 -11.56 -1.08
C TYR A 496 2.45 -10.34 -0.37
N TRP A 497 1.64 -9.56 -1.09
CA TRP A 497 0.91 -8.43 -0.53
C TRP A 497 0.02 -8.85 0.65
N TRP A 498 -0.76 -9.92 0.49
CA TRP A 498 -1.63 -10.44 1.55
C TRP A 498 -0.83 -10.78 2.81
N ARG A 499 0.27 -11.53 2.68
CA ARG A 499 1.13 -11.90 3.81
C ARG A 499 1.82 -10.69 4.44
N SER A 500 2.16 -9.66 3.65
CA SER A 500 2.74 -8.41 4.14
C SER A 500 1.74 -7.54 4.91
N VAL A 501 0.44 -7.69 4.64
CA VAL A 501 -0.64 -6.94 5.31
C VAL A 501 -1.14 -7.69 6.55
N PHE A 502 -1.34 -9.00 6.44
CA PHE A 502 -1.92 -9.85 7.47
C PHE A 502 -0.85 -10.65 8.21
N ILE A 503 -0.10 -9.93 9.04
CA ILE A 503 1.04 -10.47 9.77
C ILE A 503 0.55 -11.24 11.02
N PRO A 504 0.93 -12.52 11.21
CA PRO A 504 0.66 -13.22 12.45
C PRO A 504 1.41 -12.56 13.61
N LYS A 505 0.70 -12.15 14.67
CA LYS A 505 1.29 -11.46 15.82
C LYS A 505 2.37 -12.26 16.52
N GLN A 506 2.20 -13.58 16.54
CA GLN A 506 3.11 -14.51 17.19
C GLN A 506 4.48 -14.54 16.50
N ASP A 507 4.58 -14.06 15.25
CA ASP A 507 5.83 -14.08 14.51
C ASP A 507 6.84 -13.03 14.98
N PHE A 508 6.38 -12.03 15.75
CA PHE A 508 7.21 -10.93 16.23
C PHE A 508 7.24 -10.86 17.75
N ALA A 509 8.39 -10.45 18.28
CA ALA A 509 8.60 -10.16 19.68
C ALA A 509 8.95 -8.69 19.84
N TYR A 510 8.20 -7.98 20.70
CA TYR A 510 8.49 -6.60 21.06
C TYR A 510 9.20 -6.54 22.41
N ALA A 511 10.30 -5.80 22.48
CA ALA A 511 10.99 -5.49 23.73
C ALA A 511 10.40 -4.24 24.34
N VAL A 512 10.08 -4.29 25.63
CA VAL A 512 9.54 -3.17 26.40
C VAL A 512 10.53 -2.79 27.48
N VAL A 513 10.88 -1.50 27.54
CA VAL A 513 11.80 -0.95 28.54
C VAL A 513 10.99 -0.09 29.52
N ASP A 514 11.13 -0.36 30.82
CA ASP A 514 10.55 0.47 31.88
C ASP A 514 11.61 1.44 32.41
N LYS A 515 11.39 2.74 32.21
CA LYS A 515 12.36 3.77 32.62
C LYS A 515 12.43 3.98 34.13
N LYS A 516 11.48 3.45 34.94
CA LYS A 516 11.44 3.64 36.40
C LYS A 516 12.12 2.53 37.22
N GLY A 517 12.55 1.43 36.61
CA GLY A 517 13.27 0.35 37.30
C GLY A 517 13.95 -0.56 36.30
N GLY A 518 15.28 -0.67 36.39
CA GLY A 518 16.17 -1.36 35.43
C GLY A 518 16.00 -2.88 35.31
N ARG A 519 14.78 -3.38 35.11
CA ARG A 519 14.50 -4.78 34.78
C ARG A 519 13.89 -4.88 33.38
N LYS A 520 14.72 -5.35 32.44
CA LYS A 520 14.33 -5.75 31.08
C LYS A 520 13.36 -6.95 31.18
N GLN A 521 12.08 -6.79 30.85
CA GLN A 521 11.13 -7.91 30.73
C GLN A 521 10.66 -8.03 29.27
N ARG A 522 11.05 -9.11 28.59
CA ARG A 522 10.56 -9.48 27.25
C ARG A 522 9.13 -9.99 27.41
N LYS A 523 8.12 -9.13 27.17
CA LYS A 523 6.70 -9.53 27.18
C LYS A 523 6.14 -9.49 25.77
N SER A 524 5.49 -10.59 25.37
CA SER A 524 4.72 -10.71 24.14
C SER A 524 3.50 -9.80 24.18
N LEU A 525 3.60 -8.59 23.64
CA LEU A 525 2.46 -7.69 23.46
C LEU A 525 1.62 -8.13 22.25
N THR A 526 0.37 -8.48 22.48
CA THR A 526 -0.59 -8.91 21.47
C THR A 526 -1.44 -7.73 20.95
N MET A 527 -1.01 -7.03 19.90
CA MET A 527 -1.77 -6.93 18.63
C MET A 527 -3.30 -6.68 18.50
N GLY A 528 -4.17 -6.55 19.51
CA GLY A 528 -5.65 -6.67 19.37
C GLY A 528 -6.26 -5.85 18.21
N GLY A 529 -7.19 -6.30 17.37
CA GLY A 529 -7.85 -7.58 17.09
C GLY A 529 -8.61 -7.40 15.75
N TRP A 530 -8.46 -8.32 14.79
CA TRP A 530 -9.01 -8.14 13.42
C TRP A 530 -9.53 -9.45 12.79
N LYS A 531 -10.04 -10.39 13.60
CA LYS A 531 -10.62 -11.66 13.11
C LYS A 531 -11.87 -11.45 12.22
N ALA A 532 -12.65 -10.38 12.45
CA ALA A 532 -13.88 -10.13 11.69
C ALA A 532 -13.62 -9.57 10.28
N VAL A 533 -12.56 -8.78 10.09
CA VAL A 533 -12.23 -8.20 8.78
C VAL A 533 -11.55 -9.22 7.86
N GLN A 534 -10.80 -10.15 8.46
CA GLN A 534 -10.15 -11.25 7.74
C GLN A 534 -11.17 -12.12 6.99
N ASN A 535 -12.36 -12.35 7.57
CA ASN A 535 -13.46 -13.12 6.98
C ASN A 535 -14.28 -12.30 5.95
N ALA A 536 -14.51 -11.00 6.20
CA ALA A 536 -15.30 -10.16 5.29
C ALA A 536 -14.57 -9.82 3.97
N VAL A 537 -13.23 -9.64 4.05
CA VAL A 537 -12.39 -9.35 2.88
C VAL A 537 -12.16 -10.60 2.03
N THR A 538 -12.08 -11.79 2.64
CA THR A 538 -11.98 -13.07 1.90
C THR A 538 -13.23 -13.33 1.07
N THR A 539 -14.43 -13.13 1.63
CA THR A 539 -15.67 -13.31 0.87
C THR A 539 -15.77 -12.33 -0.30
N SER A 540 -15.36 -11.07 -0.10
CA SER A 540 -15.45 -10.03 -1.14
C SER A 540 -14.42 -10.22 -2.27
N LEU A 541 -13.20 -10.67 -1.98
CA LEU A 541 -12.17 -10.95 -2.99
C LEU A 541 -12.46 -12.23 -3.78
N VAL A 542 -13.01 -13.26 -3.15
CA VAL A 542 -13.47 -14.47 -3.85
C VAL A 542 -14.61 -14.12 -4.80
N VAL A 543 -15.58 -13.32 -4.37
CA VAL A 543 -16.68 -12.85 -5.23
C VAL A 543 -16.15 -11.98 -6.38
N GLY A 544 -15.18 -11.10 -6.11
CA GLY A 544 -14.53 -10.27 -7.14
C GLY A 544 -13.71 -11.06 -8.17
N ALA A 545 -12.96 -12.08 -7.72
CA ALA A 545 -12.20 -12.98 -8.59
C ALA A 545 -13.12 -13.88 -9.43
N LEU A 546 -14.22 -14.38 -8.85
CA LEU A 546 -15.25 -15.13 -9.56
C LEU A 546 -15.95 -14.27 -10.63
N ALA A 547 -16.25 -13.01 -10.33
CA ALA A 547 -16.84 -12.07 -11.28
C ALA A 547 -15.87 -11.72 -12.44
N ALA A 548 -14.59 -11.48 -12.14
CA ALA A 548 -13.58 -11.21 -13.15
C ALA A 548 -13.30 -12.43 -14.06
N GLY A 549 -13.29 -13.64 -13.48
CA GLY A 549 -13.17 -14.89 -14.23
C GLY A 549 -14.36 -15.13 -15.17
N ALA A 550 -15.59 -14.88 -14.70
CA ALA A 550 -16.80 -15.04 -15.52
C ALA A 550 -16.85 -14.08 -16.72
N VAL A 551 -16.36 -12.84 -16.56
CA VAL A 551 -16.28 -11.85 -17.65
C VAL A 551 -15.16 -12.20 -18.65
N GLY A 552 -14.04 -12.75 -18.18
CA GLY A 552 -12.94 -13.20 -19.05
C GLY A 552 -13.32 -14.40 -19.93
N VAL A 553 -14.06 -15.37 -19.38
CA VAL A 553 -14.54 -16.57 -20.11
C VAL A 553 -15.50 -16.22 -21.24
N HIS A 554 -16.20 -15.09 -21.17
CA HIS A 554 -17.11 -14.67 -22.24
C HIS A 554 -16.39 -14.04 -23.46
N ARG A 555 -15.11 -13.67 -23.33
CA ARG A 555 -14.35 -12.96 -24.39
C ARG A 555 -13.28 -13.80 -25.10
N SER A 556 -12.81 -14.89 -24.50
CA SER A 556 -11.79 -15.77 -25.10
C SER A 556 -12.27 -17.21 -25.06
N GLY A 557 -12.64 -17.77 -26.22
CA GLY A 557 -13.29 -19.09 -26.37
C GLY A 557 -12.45 -20.33 -26.02
N GLY A 558 -11.67 -20.31 -24.93
CA GLY A 558 -10.88 -21.43 -24.42
C GLY A 558 -11.45 -22.01 -23.13
N VAL A 559 -12.53 -22.79 -23.23
CA VAL A 559 -13.28 -23.30 -22.05
C VAL A 559 -12.50 -24.36 -21.24
N ARG A 560 -11.52 -25.06 -21.84
CA ARG A 560 -10.75 -26.12 -21.15
C ARG A 560 -9.62 -25.59 -20.25
N GLU A 561 -8.91 -24.54 -20.66
CA GLU A 561 -7.75 -24.01 -19.92
C GLU A 561 -8.18 -23.19 -18.70
N ALA A 562 -9.22 -22.36 -18.86
CA ALA A 562 -9.82 -21.61 -17.75
C ALA A 562 -10.37 -22.53 -16.65
N GLY A 563 -10.93 -23.69 -17.02
CA GLY A 563 -11.43 -24.68 -16.06
C GLY A 563 -10.34 -25.40 -15.27
N VAL A 564 -9.12 -25.53 -15.80
CA VAL A 564 -7.98 -26.09 -15.06
C VAL A 564 -7.43 -25.05 -14.07
N ALA A 565 -7.26 -23.80 -14.51
CA ALA A 565 -6.83 -22.69 -13.65
C ALA A 565 -7.80 -22.42 -12.48
N MET A 566 -9.12 -22.44 -12.74
CA MET A 566 -10.15 -22.24 -11.72
C MET A 566 -10.19 -23.37 -10.69
N ARG A 567 -9.91 -24.62 -11.10
CA ARG A 567 -9.83 -25.78 -10.19
C ARG A 567 -8.57 -25.77 -9.32
N GLY A 568 -7.43 -25.34 -9.88
CA GLY A 568 -6.21 -25.09 -9.11
C GLY A 568 -6.43 -23.99 -8.07
N PHE A 569 -7.01 -22.86 -8.50
CA PHE A 569 -7.36 -21.73 -7.64
C PHE A 569 -8.29 -22.12 -6.47
N MET A 570 -9.38 -22.86 -6.74
CA MET A 570 -10.30 -23.31 -5.69
C MET A 570 -9.65 -24.28 -4.72
N ARG A 571 -8.77 -25.18 -5.19
CA ARG A 571 -8.04 -26.12 -4.34
C ARG A 571 -7.05 -25.41 -3.42
N GLU A 572 -6.30 -24.44 -3.94
CA GLU A 572 -5.34 -23.66 -3.15
C GLU A 572 -6.02 -22.73 -2.14
N VAL A 573 -7.17 -22.15 -2.48
CA VAL A 573 -7.98 -21.36 -1.55
C VAL A 573 -8.53 -22.24 -0.41
N LEU A 574 -8.93 -23.48 -0.70
CA LEU A 574 -9.38 -24.45 0.31
C LEU A 574 -8.21 -24.93 1.20
N ASP A 575 -7.05 -25.20 0.63
CA ASP A 575 -5.83 -25.57 1.40
C ASP A 575 -5.34 -24.42 2.30
N LEU A 576 -5.51 -23.16 1.85
CA LEU A 576 -5.24 -21.97 2.67
C LEU A 576 -6.19 -21.83 3.86
N MET A 577 -7.47 -22.20 3.71
CA MET A 577 -8.43 -22.19 4.81
C MET A 577 -8.17 -23.30 5.83
N ALA A 578 -7.55 -24.41 5.40
CA ALA A 578 -7.20 -25.55 6.26
C ALA A 578 -5.86 -25.36 7.01
N GLY A 579 -4.95 -24.52 6.51
CA GLY A 579 -3.62 -24.29 7.09
C GLY A 579 -3.55 -23.96 8.60
N PRO A 580 -4.52 -23.23 9.20
CA PRO A 580 -4.52 -22.97 10.64
C PRO A 580 -4.92 -24.17 11.52
N PHE A 581 -5.40 -25.28 10.94
CA PHE A 581 -5.95 -26.44 11.67
C PHE A 581 -5.12 -27.72 11.53
N ALA A 582 -3.92 -27.64 10.96
CA ALA A 582 -3.04 -28.79 10.69
C ALA A 582 -2.35 -29.39 11.95
N CYS A 583 -3.04 -29.42 13.09
CA CYS A 583 -2.57 -30.12 14.30
C CYS A 583 -3.50 -31.26 14.73
N ASP A 584 -4.60 -31.53 14.02
CA ASP A 584 -5.51 -32.62 14.37
C ASP A 584 -5.77 -33.57 13.19
N ARG A 585 -5.20 -34.78 13.27
CA ARG A 585 -5.11 -35.78 12.19
C ARG A 585 -6.44 -36.52 11.92
N GLU A 586 -7.39 -36.42 12.84
CA GLU A 586 -8.70 -37.09 12.78
C GLU A 586 -9.72 -36.28 11.94
N LEU A 587 -9.68 -34.94 11.99
CA LEU A 587 -10.62 -34.09 11.24
C LEU A 587 -10.36 -34.10 9.72
N TYR A 588 -9.10 -34.26 9.31
CA TYR A 588 -8.69 -34.27 7.91
C TYR A 588 -9.18 -35.53 7.16
N LYS A 589 -9.31 -36.68 7.87
CA LYS A 589 -9.83 -37.92 7.29
C LYS A 589 -11.33 -37.85 6.99
N ASN A 590 -12.09 -37.09 7.79
CA ASN A 590 -13.53 -36.94 7.60
C ASN A 590 -13.88 -35.95 6.46
N LEU A 591 -13.00 -35.02 6.12
CA LEU A 591 -13.21 -34.06 5.02
C LEU A 591 -12.85 -34.62 3.63
N VAL A 592 -11.96 -35.61 3.55
CA VAL A 592 -11.52 -36.22 2.27
C VAL A 592 -12.54 -37.23 1.71
N HIS A 593 -13.53 -37.67 2.51
CA HIS A 593 -14.53 -38.66 2.10
C HIS A 593 -15.70 -38.12 1.25
N LEU A 594 -15.73 -36.83 0.91
CA LEU A 594 -16.80 -36.20 0.12
C LEU A 594 -16.50 -36.08 -1.40
N ASN A 595 -15.51 -36.82 -1.91
CA ASN A 595 -15.23 -36.88 -3.35
C ASN A 595 -16.16 -37.88 -4.09
N SER A 596 -17.40 -37.45 -4.40
CA SER A 596 -18.21 -37.82 -5.57
C SER A 596 -19.61 -37.17 -5.44
N PRO A 597 -20.14 -36.43 -6.44
CA PRO A 597 -20.60 -37.06 -7.69
C PRO A 597 -20.42 -36.20 -8.97
N LEU A 598 -19.81 -36.78 -10.00
CA LEU A 598 -19.99 -36.40 -11.40
C LEU A 598 -20.97 -37.39 -12.04
N ARG A 599 -22.25 -37.02 -12.21
CA ARG A 599 -23.12 -37.68 -13.22
C ARG A 599 -24.43 -36.97 -13.64
N LEU A 600 -24.72 -35.73 -13.24
CA LEU A 600 -26.03 -35.12 -13.55
C LEU A 600 -26.01 -33.65 -14.00
N LEU A 601 -24.97 -33.19 -14.69
CA LEU A 601 -24.98 -31.88 -15.35
C LEU A 601 -24.42 -31.98 -16.77
N SER A 602 -25.10 -32.75 -17.63
CA SER A 602 -25.26 -32.37 -19.03
C SER A 602 -26.73 -32.00 -19.21
N MET A 603 -26.99 -30.94 -19.99
CA MET A 603 -28.30 -30.34 -20.29
C MET A 603 -28.81 -29.31 -19.26
N GLY A 604 -28.82 -28.05 -19.69
CA GLY A 604 -29.38 -26.94 -18.91
C GLY A 604 -29.01 -25.57 -19.45
N LEU A 605 -29.27 -25.32 -20.74
CA LEU A 605 -29.21 -23.98 -21.34
C LEU A 605 -30.40 -23.13 -20.88
N LYS A 606 -30.13 -21.84 -20.66
CA LYS A 606 -31.02 -20.73 -20.26
C LYS A 606 -32.48 -20.81 -20.72
N ARG A 607 -33.42 -20.49 -19.82
CA ARG A 607 -34.71 -19.83 -20.17
C ARG A 607 -35.11 -18.76 -19.15
N SER A 608 -35.76 -17.71 -19.65
CA SER A 608 -36.15 -16.48 -18.97
C SER A 608 -37.50 -16.57 -18.24
N HIS A 609 -37.71 -15.60 -17.35
CA HIS A 609 -38.70 -15.51 -16.27
C HIS A 609 -40.20 -15.38 -16.67
N ALA A 610 -40.63 -15.86 -17.84
CA ALA A 610 -41.99 -15.61 -18.36
C ALA A 610 -42.90 -16.85 -18.50
N GLU A 611 -42.46 -18.07 -18.17
CA GLU A 611 -43.24 -19.31 -18.38
C GLU A 611 -43.58 -20.11 -17.09
N MET A 612 -43.65 -19.46 -15.91
CA MET A 612 -44.11 -20.12 -14.67
C MET A 612 -45.49 -19.62 -14.19
N SER A 613 -46.45 -19.62 -15.10
CA SER A 613 -47.87 -19.51 -14.78
C SER A 613 -48.62 -20.60 -15.54
N GLY A 614 -48.64 -21.80 -14.98
CA GLY A 614 -49.47 -22.88 -15.52
C GLY A 614 -48.80 -24.25 -15.45
N ARG A 615 -48.89 -24.90 -14.29
CA ARG A 615 -49.10 -26.35 -14.23
C ARG A 615 -49.64 -26.74 -12.87
N SER A 616 -50.80 -27.40 -12.91
CA SER A 616 -51.58 -27.90 -11.79
C SER A 616 -50.86 -29.03 -11.06
N LYS A 617 -51.08 -29.08 -9.74
CA LYS A 617 -50.80 -30.22 -8.87
C LYS A 617 -51.48 -31.47 -9.41
N GLN A 618 -50.71 -32.39 -9.98
CA GLN A 618 -50.98 -33.84 -9.98
C GLN A 618 -49.74 -34.52 -10.57
N ASP A 619 -49.32 -35.61 -9.92
CA ASP A 619 -48.20 -36.50 -10.25
C ASP A 619 -46.82 -36.11 -9.70
N ALA A 620 -46.64 -36.36 -8.39
CA ALA A 620 -45.33 -36.69 -7.82
C ALA A 620 -45.48 -37.96 -6.96
N PRO A 621 -44.61 -38.98 -7.13
CA PRO A 621 -44.73 -40.26 -6.43
C PRO A 621 -44.47 -40.14 -4.93
N ALA A 622 -45.31 -40.81 -4.15
CA ALA A 622 -45.17 -41.01 -2.72
C ALA A 622 -44.01 -41.98 -2.43
N ASP A 623 -42.85 -41.45 -2.05
CA ASP A 623 -41.95 -41.95 -1.00
C ASP A 623 -40.61 -41.19 -1.08
N GLN A 624 -40.57 -40.02 -0.46
CA GLN A 624 -39.33 -39.49 0.09
C GLN A 624 -39.65 -39.14 1.53
N ALA A 625 -39.15 -39.97 2.45
CA ALA A 625 -39.18 -39.69 3.88
C ALA A 625 -38.62 -38.28 4.09
N GLN A 626 -39.51 -37.33 4.34
CA GLN A 626 -39.15 -35.94 4.60
C GLN A 626 -38.30 -35.96 5.85
N SER A 627 -37.03 -35.55 5.71
CA SER A 627 -36.07 -35.56 6.82
C SER A 627 -36.74 -34.96 8.06
N PRO A 628 -36.70 -35.61 9.23
CA PRO A 628 -37.36 -35.11 10.44
C PRO A 628 -36.79 -33.75 10.90
N TYR A 629 -35.66 -33.34 10.33
CA TYR A 629 -35.02 -32.05 10.56
C TYR A 629 -35.42 -30.97 9.54
N MET A 630 -36.11 -31.33 8.46
CA MET A 630 -36.50 -30.36 7.41
C MET A 630 -37.41 -29.24 7.95
N PRO A 631 -38.41 -29.52 8.82
CA PRO A 631 -39.19 -28.46 9.46
C PRO A 631 -38.34 -27.53 10.34
N MET A 632 -37.27 -28.06 10.95
CA MET A 632 -36.33 -27.27 11.76
C MET A 632 -35.48 -26.34 10.89
N PHE A 633 -34.97 -26.82 9.76
CA PHE A 633 -34.25 -25.99 8.78
C PHE A 633 -35.15 -24.93 8.14
N GLU A 634 -36.41 -25.26 7.87
CA GLU A 634 -37.40 -24.30 7.36
C GLU A 634 -37.72 -23.21 8.40
N ALA A 635 -37.82 -23.58 9.68
CA ALA A 635 -37.97 -22.62 10.77
C ALA A 635 -36.76 -21.69 10.89
N PHE A 636 -35.53 -22.23 10.86
CA PHE A 636 -34.32 -21.40 10.89
C PHE A 636 -34.19 -20.49 9.65
N ARG A 637 -34.57 -20.99 8.47
CA ARG A 637 -34.58 -20.18 7.25
C ARG A 637 -35.59 -19.03 7.38
N ALA A 638 -36.80 -19.31 7.85
CA ALA A 638 -37.83 -18.29 8.05
C ALA A 638 -37.38 -17.23 9.07
N GLU A 639 -36.75 -17.64 10.18
CA GLU A 639 -36.22 -16.71 11.19
C GLU A 639 -35.08 -15.85 10.63
N LEU A 640 -34.19 -16.44 9.82
CA LEU A 640 -33.11 -15.70 9.14
C LEU A 640 -33.65 -14.71 8.11
N ASP A 641 -34.62 -15.12 7.29
CA ASP A 641 -35.25 -14.27 6.28
C ASP A 641 -35.99 -13.09 6.95
N GLU A 642 -36.73 -13.33 8.03
CA GLU A 642 -37.38 -12.29 8.82
C GLU A 642 -36.35 -11.33 9.43
N HIS A 643 -35.26 -11.86 10.00
CA HIS A 643 -34.17 -11.05 10.54
C HIS A 643 -33.51 -10.18 9.46
N HIS A 644 -33.28 -10.74 8.27
CA HIS A 644 -32.68 -10.00 7.15
C HIS A 644 -33.60 -8.90 6.61
N ALA A 645 -34.88 -9.20 6.42
CA ALA A 645 -35.88 -8.22 5.99
C ALA A 645 -36.00 -7.06 7.01
N ARG A 646 -36.16 -7.40 8.30
CA ARG A 646 -36.22 -6.41 9.39
C ARG A 646 -34.98 -5.52 9.45
N ARG A 647 -33.79 -6.11 9.28
CA ARG A 647 -32.53 -5.35 9.24
C ARG A 647 -32.45 -4.42 8.03
N GLU A 648 -32.90 -4.87 6.86
CA GLU A 648 -32.88 -4.08 5.63
C GLU A 648 -33.81 -2.86 5.72
N ASP A 649 -35.01 -3.05 6.26
CA ASP A 649 -36.00 -1.97 6.43
C ASP A 649 -35.49 -0.88 7.37
N ILE A 650 -34.85 -1.27 8.49
CA ILE A 650 -34.25 -0.31 9.43
C ILE A 650 -33.11 0.47 8.77
N ILE A 651 -32.27 -0.18 7.98
CA ILE A 651 -31.17 0.50 7.27
C ILE A 651 -31.71 1.48 6.22
N LYS A 652 -32.78 1.12 5.50
CA LYS A 652 -33.44 2.01 4.53
C LYS A 652 -34.03 3.23 5.23
N ALA A 653 -34.77 3.04 6.32
CA ALA A 653 -35.34 4.13 7.09
C ALA A 653 -34.26 5.06 7.66
N SER A 654 -33.20 4.49 8.25
CA SER A 654 -32.04 5.24 8.76
C SER A 654 -31.40 6.14 7.68
N ARG A 655 -31.22 5.61 6.46
CA ARG A 655 -30.70 6.37 5.32
C ARG A 655 -31.64 7.49 4.87
N ASP A 656 -32.94 7.22 4.80
CA ASP A 656 -33.94 8.20 4.40
C ASP A 656 -34.03 9.35 5.42
N ILE A 657 -33.99 9.02 6.72
CA ILE A 657 -33.93 10.00 7.82
C ILE A 657 -32.68 10.86 7.69
N THR A 658 -31.50 10.26 7.53
CA THR A 658 -30.26 11.02 7.29
C THR A 658 -30.38 11.96 6.09
N ALA A 659 -30.93 11.50 4.98
CA ALA A 659 -31.08 12.33 3.78
C ALA A 659 -32.04 13.50 3.99
N ALA A 660 -33.15 13.30 4.70
CA ALA A 660 -34.10 14.36 5.04
C ALA A 660 -33.51 15.37 6.03
N SER A 661 -32.81 14.90 7.08
CA SER A 661 -32.13 15.75 8.07
C SER A 661 -31.09 16.67 7.43
N LYS A 662 -30.30 16.16 6.46
CA LYS A 662 -29.34 17.00 5.72
C LYS A 662 -30.00 18.11 4.91
N LYS A 663 -31.16 17.82 4.31
CA LYS A 663 -31.91 18.85 3.57
C LYS A 663 -32.43 19.94 4.51
N ILE A 664 -32.86 19.58 5.72
CA ILE A 664 -33.24 20.53 6.78
C ILE A 664 -32.01 21.38 7.18
N ILE A 665 -30.85 20.77 7.39
CA ILE A 665 -29.62 21.51 7.73
C ILE A 665 -29.25 22.50 6.63
N PHE A 666 -29.34 22.12 5.34
CA PHE A 666 -29.03 23.02 4.23
C PHE A 666 -29.94 24.25 4.14
N THR A 667 -31.23 24.13 4.50
CA THR A 667 -32.13 25.28 4.54
C THR A 667 -31.86 26.15 5.77
N LEU A 668 -31.56 25.54 6.93
CA LEU A 668 -31.20 26.24 8.17
C LEU A 668 -29.90 27.04 8.02
N GLN A 669 -28.93 26.53 7.25
CA GLN A 669 -27.69 27.25 6.91
C GLN A 669 -27.90 28.54 6.10
N ARG A 670 -29.14 28.86 5.69
CA ARG A 670 -29.49 30.14 5.05
C ARG A 670 -29.85 31.22 6.07
N ILE A 671 -30.07 30.86 7.32
CA ILE A 671 -30.38 31.78 8.42
C ILE A 671 -29.12 32.57 8.78
N ARG A 672 -29.29 33.84 9.14
CA ARG A 672 -28.18 34.76 9.46
C ARG A 672 -28.30 35.41 10.83
N LYS A 673 -29.49 35.39 11.42
CA LYS A 673 -29.79 36.00 12.71
C LYS A 673 -30.15 34.93 13.73
N LEU A 674 -29.69 35.12 14.95
CA LEU A 674 -29.98 34.26 16.09
C LEU A 674 -31.13 34.84 16.91
N LYS A 675 -31.82 33.97 17.63
CA LYS A 675 -32.89 34.35 18.58
C LYS A 675 -34.10 35.03 17.93
N GLU A 676 -34.34 34.71 16.66
CA GLU A 676 -35.52 35.13 15.89
C GLU A 676 -36.31 33.89 15.42
N PRO A 677 -37.63 33.97 15.24
CA PRO A 677 -38.41 32.87 14.67
C PRO A 677 -37.95 32.53 13.25
N LEU A 678 -38.01 31.24 12.89
CA LEU A 678 -37.59 30.77 11.57
C LEU A 678 -38.40 31.46 10.44
N PRO A 679 -37.76 31.90 9.35
CA PRO A 679 -38.46 32.49 8.22
C PRO A 679 -39.52 31.55 7.64
N ALA A 680 -40.69 32.08 7.26
CA ALA A 680 -41.81 31.30 6.75
C ALA A 680 -41.46 30.38 5.55
N HIS A 681 -40.53 30.80 4.71
CA HIS A 681 -40.06 29.97 3.59
C HIS A 681 -39.26 28.74 4.06
N VAL A 682 -38.43 28.86 5.11
CA VAL A 682 -37.67 27.74 5.68
C VAL A 682 -38.63 26.77 6.35
N VAL A 683 -39.60 27.27 7.13
CA VAL A 683 -40.63 26.46 7.78
C VAL A 683 -41.42 25.66 6.74
N LYS A 684 -41.84 26.30 5.65
CA LYS A 684 -42.58 25.63 4.57
C LYS A 684 -41.73 24.56 3.87
N THR A 685 -40.47 24.84 3.56
CA THR A 685 -39.58 23.87 2.90
C THR A 685 -39.24 22.69 3.81
N ASN A 686 -39.06 22.92 5.11
CA ASN A 686 -38.67 21.87 6.05
C ASN A 686 -39.85 20.98 6.47
N ALA A 687 -41.10 21.46 6.36
CA ALA A 687 -42.29 20.70 6.74
C ALA A 687 -42.36 19.33 6.05
N ASP A 688 -42.08 19.27 4.75
CA ASP A 688 -42.10 18.01 3.98
C ASP A 688 -41.01 17.03 4.45
N HIS A 689 -39.85 17.55 4.85
CA HIS A 689 -38.73 16.73 5.34
C HIS A 689 -38.99 16.20 6.75
N TYR A 690 -39.57 17.01 7.64
CA TYR A 690 -40.01 16.55 8.96
C TYR A 690 -41.07 15.46 8.84
N LYS A 691 -42.01 15.58 7.90
CA LYS A 691 -43.02 14.54 7.65
C LYS A 691 -42.39 13.22 7.18
N ILE A 692 -41.40 13.27 6.28
CA ILE A 692 -40.66 12.07 5.85
C ILE A 692 -39.97 11.40 7.05
N ILE A 693 -39.32 12.19 7.90
CA ILE A 693 -38.62 11.67 9.09
C ILE A 693 -39.61 11.01 10.05
N GLU A 694 -40.74 11.66 10.32
CA GLU A 694 -41.82 11.14 11.17
C GLU A 694 -42.37 9.82 10.64
N GLU A 695 -42.73 9.76 9.35
CA GLU A 695 -43.22 8.54 8.70
C GLU A 695 -42.21 7.39 8.78
N ARG A 696 -40.91 7.67 8.59
CA ARG A 696 -39.86 6.66 8.65
C ARG A 696 -39.63 6.16 10.06
N PHE A 697 -39.59 7.04 11.06
CA PHE A 697 -39.46 6.62 12.47
C PHE A 697 -40.65 5.76 12.91
N LYS A 698 -41.89 6.15 12.57
CA LYS A 698 -43.08 5.33 12.87
C LYS A 698 -43.00 3.94 12.25
N THR A 699 -42.62 3.86 10.97
CA THR A 699 -42.50 2.59 10.24
C THR A 699 -41.54 1.60 10.94
N VAL A 700 -40.44 2.09 11.51
CA VAL A 700 -39.43 1.24 12.16
C VAL A 700 -39.57 1.10 13.67
N ALA A 701 -40.48 1.84 14.31
CA ALA A 701 -40.70 1.77 15.75
C ALA A 701 -41.03 0.32 16.19
N LYS A 702 -41.93 -0.37 15.48
CA LYS A 702 -42.23 -1.79 15.73
C LYS A 702 -41.03 -2.72 15.56
N HIS A 703 -40.12 -2.40 14.64
CA HIS A 703 -38.92 -3.18 14.34
C HIS A 703 -37.80 -2.95 15.36
N LEU A 704 -37.94 -2.02 16.28
CA LEU A 704 -36.97 -1.74 17.34
C LEU A 704 -37.46 -2.20 18.72
N GLN A 705 -38.55 -2.97 18.77
CA GLN A 705 -39.13 -3.50 20.01
C GLN A 705 -38.93 -5.03 20.13
N GLY A 706 -38.91 -5.53 21.37
CA GLY A 706 -38.82 -6.97 21.71
C GLY A 706 -37.43 -7.47 22.12
N ILE A 707 -37.32 -8.77 22.41
CA ILE A 707 -36.14 -9.42 23.04
C ILE A 707 -34.84 -9.23 22.21
N ASN A 708 -34.95 -9.15 20.88
CA ASN A 708 -33.83 -8.99 19.95
C ASN A 708 -33.57 -7.54 19.50
N ALA A 709 -34.25 -6.55 20.10
CA ALA A 709 -34.14 -5.14 19.70
C ALA A 709 -32.70 -4.60 19.71
N TYR A 710 -31.88 -5.02 20.69
CA TYR A 710 -30.47 -4.63 20.82
C TYR A 710 -29.62 -4.93 19.57
N ARG A 711 -30.00 -5.93 18.76
CA ARG A 711 -29.28 -6.31 17.53
C ARG A 711 -29.41 -5.28 16.40
N TYR A 712 -30.42 -4.43 16.48
CA TYR A 712 -30.78 -3.46 15.44
C TYR A 712 -30.53 -1.99 15.84
N ALA A 713 -30.21 -1.73 17.11
CA ALA A 713 -29.97 -0.38 17.63
C ALA A 713 -28.87 0.37 16.85
N ARG A 714 -27.82 -0.35 16.41
CA ARG A 714 -26.72 0.22 15.61
C ARG A 714 -27.14 0.65 14.20
N GLN A 715 -28.18 0.05 13.64
CA GLN A 715 -28.59 0.24 12.25
C GLN A 715 -29.43 1.52 12.12
N ILE A 716 -30.19 1.89 13.14
CA ILE A 716 -30.96 3.15 13.20
C ILE A 716 -30.14 4.34 13.71
N SER A 717 -29.10 4.08 14.50
CA SER A 717 -28.22 5.09 15.14
C SER A 717 -27.74 6.20 14.20
N GLY A 718 -27.36 5.89 12.96
CA GLY A 718 -26.95 6.90 11.98
C GLY A 718 -28.06 7.91 11.60
N GLY A 719 -29.31 7.45 11.50
CA GLY A 719 -30.48 8.30 11.29
C GLY A 719 -30.79 9.16 12.53
N CYS A 720 -30.70 8.57 13.72
CA CYS A 720 -30.90 9.29 14.99
C CYS A 720 -29.88 10.42 15.19
N GLN A 721 -28.60 10.17 14.89
CA GLN A 721 -27.53 11.18 15.02
C GLN A 721 -27.75 12.38 14.10
N GLU A 722 -28.08 12.13 12.83
CA GLU A 722 -28.29 13.19 11.83
C GLU A 722 -29.59 13.97 12.09
N TRP A 723 -30.64 13.30 12.58
CA TRP A 723 -31.83 13.98 13.09
C TRP A 723 -31.51 14.86 14.30
N MET A 724 -30.70 14.35 15.24
CA MET A 724 -30.28 15.10 16.42
C MET A 724 -29.48 16.35 16.05
N GLU A 725 -28.55 16.22 15.09
CA GLU A 725 -27.79 17.35 14.54
C GLU A 725 -28.74 18.44 13.98
N ALA A 726 -29.71 18.05 13.15
CA ALA A 726 -30.65 18.98 12.53
C ALA A 726 -31.54 19.70 13.56
N VAL A 727 -32.12 18.97 14.50
CA VAL A 727 -33.03 19.53 15.52
C VAL A 727 -32.26 20.39 16.53
N SER A 728 -31.07 19.97 16.94
CA SER A 728 -30.23 20.75 17.85
C SER A 728 -29.75 22.05 17.20
N PHE A 729 -29.36 22.00 15.92
CA PHE A 729 -28.96 23.20 15.20
C PHE A 729 -30.13 24.17 15.03
N GLN A 730 -31.32 23.67 14.66
CA GLN A 730 -32.52 24.50 14.59
C GLN A 730 -32.86 25.15 15.93
N HIS A 731 -32.83 24.37 17.01
CA HIS A 731 -33.11 24.85 18.35
C HIS A 731 -32.12 25.95 18.73
N TYR A 732 -30.82 25.73 18.52
CA TYR A 732 -29.79 26.71 18.80
C TYR A 732 -29.98 28.02 18.01
N LEU A 733 -30.39 27.97 16.74
CA LEU A 733 -30.66 29.18 15.96
C LEU A 733 -31.79 30.03 16.54
N VAL A 734 -32.84 29.39 17.10
CA VAL A 734 -34.04 30.05 17.63
C VAL A 734 -33.88 30.47 19.09
N THR A 735 -33.21 29.68 19.92
CA THR A 735 -33.11 29.90 21.38
C THR A 735 -31.73 30.35 21.84
N SER A 736 -30.69 30.11 21.04
CA SER A 736 -29.29 30.26 21.44
C SER A 736 -28.92 29.43 22.69
N GLN A 737 -29.61 28.30 22.86
CA GLN A 737 -29.38 27.31 23.92
C GLN A 737 -29.15 25.93 23.30
N LEU A 738 -28.46 25.06 24.02
CA LEU A 738 -28.28 23.67 23.63
C LEU A 738 -29.52 22.87 24.00
N LEU A 739 -30.02 22.04 23.09
CA LEU A 739 -31.16 21.17 23.36
C LEU A 739 -30.76 20.06 24.35
N SER A 740 -31.47 19.96 25.47
CA SER A 740 -31.15 18.96 26.51
C SER A 740 -31.44 17.53 26.04
N TYR A 741 -30.78 16.55 26.66
CA TYR A 741 -31.03 15.14 26.36
C TYR A 741 -32.49 14.75 26.63
N GLU A 742 -33.08 15.23 27.74
CA GLU A 742 -34.45 14.85 28.10
C GLU A 742 -35.49 15.47 27.18
N ASP A 743 -35.28 16.72 26.76
CA ASP A 743 -36.16 17.35 25.76
C ASP A 743 -36.05 16.65 24.41
N SER A 744 -34.82 16.29 24.01
CA SER A 744 -34.56 15.56 22.76
C SER A 744 -35.22 14.18 22.75
N ARG A 745 -35.18 13.50 23.90
CA ARG A 745 -35.79 12.20 24.12
C ARG A 745 -37.31 12.28 24.03
N VAL A 746 -37.93 13.26 24.69
CA VAL A 746 -39.38 13.49 24.60
C VAL A 746 -39.80 13.82 23.17
N MET A 747 -39.03 14.65 22.46
CA MET A 747 -39.27 14.96 21.05
C MET A 747 -39.23 13.71 20.17
N LEU A 748 -38.22 12.84 20.33
CA LEU A 748 -38.13 11.63 19.52
C LEU A 748 -39.26 10.64 19.84
N LEU A 749 -39.65 10.53 21.11
CA LEU A 749 -40.75 9.68 21.54
C LEU A 749 -42.08 10.10 20.90
N ASP A 750 -42.32 11.40 20.76
CA ASP A 750 -43.53 11.92 20.13
C ASP A 750 -43.51 11.71 18.61
N VAL A 751 -42.41 12.04 17.94
CA VAL A 751 -42.24 11.90 16.49
C VAL A 751 -42.27 10.44 16.03
N SER A 752 -41.77 9.52 16.85
CA SER A 752 -41.67 8.09 16.50
C SER A 752 -42.88 7.26 16.91
N LYS A 753 -43.89 7.86 17.55
CA LYS A 753 -45.05 7.13 18.09
C LYS A 753 -45.92 6.58 16.97
N ASP A 754 -45.95 5.25 16.87
CA ASP A 754 -46.76 4.50 15.91
C ASP A 754 -48.23 4.35 16.39
N GLU A 755 -49.12 3.90 15.50
CA GLU A 755 -50.56 3.71 15.77
C GLU A 755 -50.82 2.74 16.95
N GLU A 756 -49.89 1.82 17.21
CA GLU A 756 -49.92 0.87 18.33
C GLU A 756 -49.28 1.42 19.63
N GLY A 757 -48.86 2.69 19.65
CA GLY A 757 -48.24 3.35 20.80
C GLY A 757 -46.78 2.97 21.06
N LYS A 758 -46.13 2.28 20.13
CA LYS A 758 -44.68 1.97 20.17
C LYS A 758 -43.88 3.17 19.68
N SER A 759 -42.76 3.45 20.32
CA SER A 759 -41.86 4.55 19.96
C SER A 759 -40.39 4.11 20.02
N ILE A 760 -39.51 5.00 19.58
CA ILE A 760 -38.06 4.82 19.58
C ILE A 760 -37.49 5.68 20.70
N ASP A 761 -36.70 5.07 21.57
CA ASP A 761 -35.98 5.79 22.62
C ASP A 761 -34.64 6.30 22.09
N LEU A 762 -34.31 7.56 22.39
CA LEU A 762 -33.04 8.16 21.98
C LEU A 762 -31.94 7.71 22.93
N GLY A 763 -30.92 7.01 22.43
CA GLY A 763 -29.77 6.65 23.25
C GLY A 763 -28.92 7.88 23.64
N PRO A 764 -28.36 7.95 24.86
CA PRO A 764 -27.44 9.01 25.26
C PRO A 764 -26.23 9.12 24.31
N GLU A 765 -25.76 7.98 23.78
CA GLU A 765 -24.67 7.92 22.81
C GLU A 765 -25.01 8.67 21.51
N ASP A 766 -26.22 8.47 20.96
CA ASP A 766 -26.65 9.12 19.72
C ASP A 766 -26.89 10.62 19.92
N TRP A 767 -27.37 11.02 21.11
CA TRP A 767 -27.47 12.43 21.49
C TRP A 767 -26.09 13.10 21.49
N VAL A 768 -25.11 12.55 22.23
CA VAL A 768 -23.74 13.09 22.29
C VAL A 768 -23.12 13.17 20.89
N LEU A 769 -23.25 12.11 20.09
CA LEU A 769 -22.69 12.06 18.75
C LEU A 769 -23.35 13.05 17.79
N GLY A 770 -24.64 13.37 17.96
CA GLY A 770 -25.32 14.44 17.22
C GLY A 770 -24.86 15.84 17.64
N ILE A 771 -24.62 16.07 18.93
CA ILE A 771 -24.05 17.33 19.43
C ILE A 771 -22.63 17.56 18.89
N TYR A 772 -21.82 16.50 18.79
CA TYR A 772 -20.52 16.56 18.14
C TYR A 772 -20.63 17.08 16.70
N ASP A 773 -21.53 16.51 15.88
CA ASP A 773 -21.69 16.92 14.48
C ASP A 773 -22.24 18.35 14.35
N MET A 774 -23.14 18.76 15.26
CA MET A 774 -23.68 20.13 15.32
C MET A 774 -22.57 21.20 15.41
N THR A 775 -21.42 20.88 16.02
CA THR A 775 -20.28 21.82 16.08
C THR A 775 -19.74 22.19 14.69
N GLY A 776 -19.82 21.28 13.72
CA GLY A 776 -19.48 21.54 12.32
C GLY A 776 -20.46 22.52 11.68
N GLU A 777 -21.75 22.41 11.98
CA GLU A 777 -22.78 23.31 11.45
C GLU A 777 -22.71 24.71 12.09
N LEU A 778 -22.38 24.80 13.38
CA LEU A 778 -22.04 26.07 14.04
C LEU A 778 -20.81 26.73 13.42
N MET A 779 -19.81 25.95 13.02
CA MET A 779 -18.63 26.48 12.32
C MET A 779 -19.01 27.05 10.95
N ARG A 780 -19.79 26.32 10.13
CA ARG A 780 -20.26 26.82 8.83
C ARG A 780 -21.09 28.09 8.97
N PHE A 781 -22.00 28.11 9.94
CA PHE A 781 -22.82 29.28 10.26
C PHE A 781 -21.93 30.47 10.64
N SER A 782 -20.97 30.26 11.54
CA SER A 782 -20.05 31.31 12.00
C SER A 782 -19.18 31.88 10.88
N ILE A 783 -18.61 31.03 10.02
CA ILE A 783 -17.80 31.48 8.88
C ILE A 783 -18.64 32.30 7.90
N THR A 784 -19.83 31.82 7.57
CA THR A 784 -20.74 32.49 6.63
C THR A 784 -21.23 33.83 7.17
N ALA A 785 -21.54 33.89 8.47
CA ALA A 785 -21.93 35.13 9.12
C ALA A 785 -20.74 36.11 9.26
N MET A 786 -19.53 35.62 9.55
CA MET A 786 -18.32 36.44 9.60
C MET A 786 -18.00 37.11 8.26
N ALA A 787 -18.22 36.42 7.14
CA ALA A 787 -18.04 37.00 5.81
C ALA A 787 -19.00 38.19 5.54
N THR A 788 -20.19 38.18 6.13
CA THR A 788 -21.26 39.16 5.84
C THR A 788 -21.37 40.28 6.87
N HIS A 789 -21.40 39.95 8.17
CA HIS A 789 -21.72 40.90 9.24
C HIS A 789 -20.74 40.87 10.42
N GLY A 790 -19.72 40.01 10.39
CA GLY A 790 -18.79 39.81 11.52
C GLY A 790 -19.20 38.63 12.41
N LEU A 791 -18.50 38.42 13.54
CA LEU A 791 -18.79 37.28 14.42
C LEU A 791 -20.21 37.37 14.99
N PRO A 792 -21.04 36.32 14.89
CA PRO A 792 -22.38 36.33 15.48
C PRO A 792 -22.34 36.50 17.00
N THR A 793 -22.85 37.64 17.46
CA THR A 793 -23.07 37.94 18.88
C THR A 793 -24.49 37.56 19.29
N ILE A 794 -24.64 37.01 20.48
CA ILE A 794 -25.92 36.60 21.05
C ILE A 794 -26.49 37.79 21.84
N PRO A 795 -27.73 38.26 21.55
CA PRO A 795 -28.36 39.33 22.31
C PRO A 795 -28.57 38.93 23.78
N PRO A 796 -28.29 39.81 24.76
CA PRO A 796 -28.51 39.51 26.17
C PRO A 796 -29.97 39.18 26.48
N ASP A 797 -30.18 38.29 27.46
CA ASP A 797 -31.50 37.94 27.99
C ASP A 797 -32.02 39.09 28.88
N ASN A 798 -32.58 40.12 28.23
CA ASN A 798 -33.33 41.26 28.77
C ASN A 798 -32.61 42.31 29.63
N ALA A 799 -32.83 43.56 29.23
CA ALA A 799 -32.57 44.81 29.96
C ALA A 799 -33.60 45.07 31.07
N SER A 800 -33.82 44.11 31.98
CA SER A 800 -34.80 44.28 33.07
C SER A 800 -34.48 43.44 34.31
N ASP A 801 -33.37 43.75 35.01
CA ASP A 801 -33.32 43.66 36.48
C ASP A 801 -31.98 44.22 37.03
N PRO A 802 -31.97 45.34 37.79
CA PRO A 802 -30.74 45.90 38.34
C PRO A 802 -30.59 45.59 39.83
N THR A 803 -30.75 44.35 40.30
CA THR A 803 -30.40 43.99 41.68
C THR A 803 -30.16 42.49 41.86
N SER A 804 -28.89 42.06 41.92
CA SER A 804 -28.43 41.13 42.97
C SER A 804 -26.92 40.85 42.88
N CYS A 805 -26.23 41.44 43.86
CA CYS A 805 -25.13 40.89 44.64
C CYS A 805 -23.83 40.46 43.92
N SER A 806 -22.94 41.45 43.86
CA SER A 806 -21.49 41.30 43.96
C SER A 806 -21.05 40.49 45.19
N MET A 807 -20.20 39.49 44.98
CA MET A 807 -19.11 39.17 45.91
C MET A 807 -17.86 38.90 45.07
N ASP A 808 -17.02 39.93 44.96
CA ASP A 808 -15.64 39.83 44.51
C ASP A 808 -14.73 39.56 45.72
N VAL A 809 -13.87 38.55 45.61
CA VAL A 809 -12.62 38.47 46.38
C VAL A 809 -11.49 38.15 45.39
N ASP A 810 -10.61 39.14 45.25
CA ASP A 810 -9.20 39.15 44.82
C ASP A 810 -8.81 38.80 43.36
N GLY A 811 -8.92 39.82 42.50
CA GLY A 811 -7.72 40.56 42.06
C GLY A 811 -6.80 39.95 41.01
N ARG A 812 -7.08 40.20 39.72
CA ARG A 812 -6.12 40.68 38.69
C ARG A 812 -6.83 40.94 37.34
N GLY A 813 -6.95 42.23 36.99
CA GLY A 813 -6.90 42.73 35.60
C GLY A 813 -8.13 42.51 34.69
N GLY A 814 -9.03 43.49 34.67
CA GLY A 814 -9.77 43.96 33.49
C GLY A 814 -10.71 42.98 32.76
N SER A 815 -11.95 42.83 33.24
CA SER A 815 -13.05 42.25 32.46
C SER A 815 -14.01 43.36 31.97
N SER A 816 -13.70 43.95 30.82
CA SER A 816 -14.73 44.58 29.99
C SER A 816 -15.78 43.51 29.65
N GLY A 817 -17.06 43.73 29.96
CA GLY A 817 -18.15 42.77 29.73
C GLY A 817 -18.12 42.18 28.33
N GLN A 818 -17.70 40.92 28.21
CA GLN A 818 -17.48 40.27 26.92
C GLN A 818 -18.83 39.76 26.40
N GLN A 819 -19.34 40.40 25.34
CA GLN A 819 -20.60 40.02 24.70
C GLN A 819 -20.57 38.53 24.29
N ARG A 820 -21.53 37.72 24.77
CA ARG A 820 -21.61 36.28 24.47
C ARG A 820 -21.71 36.09 22.95
N SER A 821 -20.88 35.20 22.39
CA SER A 821 -20.82 34.95 20.95
C SER A 821 -20.95 33.46 20.66
N VAL A 822 -21.28 33.11 19.41
CA VAL A 822 -21.31 31.69 18.99
C VAL A 822 -19.95 31.02 19.19
N LEU A 823 -18.83 31.75 19.03
CA LEU A 823 -17.50 31.22 19.32
C LEU A 823 -17.32 30.90 20.81
N THR A 824 -17.87 31.74 21.70
CA THR A 824 -17.85 31.48 23.14
C THR A 824 -18.58 30.18 23.46
N ASP A 825 -19.76 29.98 22.88
CA ASP A 825 -20.55 28.74 23.05
C ASP A 825 -19.83 27.52 22.45
N MET A 826 -19.21 27.65 21.28
CA MET A 826 -18.40 26.58 20.67
C MET A 826 -17.19 26.20 21.54
N ARG A 827 -16.56 27.15 22.23
CA ARG A 827 -15.47 26.88 23.18
C ARG A 827 -15.98 26.15 24.43
N LEU A 828 -17.15 26.51 24.94
CA LEU A 828 -17.80 25.82 26.05
C LEU A 828 -18.18 24.38 25.67
N LEU A 829 -18.76 24.19 24.47
CA LEU A 829 -19.05 22.86 23.93
C LEU A 829 -17.78 22.03 23.78
N ARG A 830 -16.70 22.61 23.25
CA ARG A 830 -15.39 21.94 23.18
C ARG A 830 -14.90 21.50 24.55
N ALA A 831 -14.90 22.38 25.54
CA ALA A 831 -14.45 22.06 26.89
C ALA A 831 -15.28 20.94 27.53
N ALA A 832 -16.61 20.98 27.35
CA ALA A 832 -17.51 19.95 27.87
C ALA A 832 -17.32 18.59 27.17
N LEU A 833 -17.16 18.60 25.84
CA LEU A 833 -16.98 17.38 25.05
C LEU A 833 -15.58 16.76 25.20
N GLU A 834 -14.52 17.58 25.31
CA GLU A 834 -13.16 17.10 25.59
C GLU A 834 -13.03 16.56 27.03
N GLY A 835 -13.88 17.03 27.96
CA GLY A 835 -13.97 16.51 29.32
C GLY A 835 -14.78 15.23 29.47
N LEU A 836 -15.44 14.76 28.41
CA LEU A 836 -16.26 13.55 28.44
C LEU A 836 -15.37 12.28 28.38
N ASP A 837 -15.39 11.47 29.44
CA ASP A 837 -14.80 10.13 29.40
C ASP A 837 -15.74 9.15 28.68
N ALA A 838 -15.48 8.92 27.40
CA ALA A 838 -16.26 7.99 26.58
C ALA A 838 -15.91 6.50 26.85
N GLY A 839 -14.96 6.21 27.75
CA GLY A 839 -14.56 4.85 28.12
C GLY A 839 -13.92 4.06 26.97
N SER A 840 -14.21 2.75 26.91
CA SER A 840 -13.72 1.87 25.85
C SER A 840 -14.88 1.13 25.18
N GLY A 841 -14.89 1.10 23.85
CA GLY A 841 -15.98 0.49 23.09
C GLY A 841 -16.18 1.16 21.73
N PRO A 842 -17.24 0.81 21.00
CA PRO A 842 -17.46 1.41 19.70
C PRO A 842 -17.99 2.86 19.81
N PHE A 843 -18.70 3.24 20.88
CA PHE A 843 -19.00 4.65 21.18
C PHE A 843 -17.74 5.51 21.33
N ALA A 844 -16.77 5.07 22.13
CA ALA A 844 -15.50 5.76 22.31
C ALA A 844 -14.75 6.01 20.99
N LYS A 845 -14.78 5.04 20.08
CA LYS A 845 -14.16 5.17 18.74
C LYS A 845 -14.88 6.18 17.85
N ASP A 846 -16.20 6.24 17.93
CA ASP A 846 -16.99 7.18 17.15
C ASP A 846 -16.87 8.60 17.73
N ALA A 847 -16.86 8.73 19.05
CA ALA A 847 -16.59 9.99 19.76
C ALA A 847 -15.17 10.52 19.49
N GLU A 848 -14.12 9.68 19.50
CA GLU A 848 -12.75 10.09 19.22
C GLU A 848 -12.60 10.69 17.82
N LYS A 849 -13.22 10.07 16.80
CA LYS A 849 -13.21 10.61 15.43
C LYS A 849 -13.93 11.95 15.33
N LYS A 850 -15.09 12.09 15.99
CA LYS A 850 -15.85 13.35 15.97
C LYS A 850 -15.19 14.44 16.81
N MET A 851 -14.41 14.08 17.83
CA MET A 851 -13.64 15.00 18.65
C MET A 851 -12.58 15.74 17.83
N ASP A 852 -11.88 15.05 16.92
CA ASP A 852 -10.93 15.71 16.02
C ASP A 852 -11.63 16.70 15.06
N VAL A 853 -12.80 16.33 14.54
CA VAL A 853 -13.60 17.18 13.64
C VAL A 853 -14.13 18.42 14.38
N MET A 854 -14.60 18.25 15.61
CA MET A 854 -15.06 19.34 16.47
C MET A 854 -13.90 20.29 16.79
N ARG A 855 -12.73 19.76 17.18
CA ARG A 855 -11.54 20.58 17.47
C ARG A 855 -11.15 21.44 16.27
N ALA A 856 -11.07 20.81 15.09
CA ALA A 856 -10.78 21.51 13.84
C ALA A 856 -11.85 22.57 13.50
N SER A 857 -13.12 22.29 13.80
CA SER A 857 -14.23 23.23 13.57
C SER A 857 -14.12 24.48 14.44
N VAL A 858 -13.81 24.33 15.73
CA VAL A 858 -13.58 25.47 16.64
C VAL A 858 -12.36 26.26 16.22
N GLU A 859 -11.22 25.59 15.97
CA GLU A 859 -9.98 26.23 15.54
C GLU A 859 -10.16 27.02 14.23
N LYS A 860 -10.99 26.53 13.31
CA LYS A 860 -11.27 27.21 12.05
C LYS A 860 -12.02 28.53 12.27
N VAL A 861 -12.98 28.57 13.19
CA VAL A 861 -13.68 29.81 13.55
C VAL A 861 -12.73 30.78 14.25
N GLU A 862 -11.88 30.30 15.16
CA GLU A 862 -10.87 31.11 15.85
C GLU A 862 -9.86 31.74 14.90
N LYS A 863 -9.32 30.95 13.96
CA LYS A 863 -8.40 31.44 12.91
C LYS A 863 -9.08 32.46 12.01
N SER A 864 -10.34 32.21 11.62
CA SER A 864 -11.12 33.13 10.79
C SER A 864 -11.33 34.48 11.50
N LEU A 865 -11.66 34.45 12.80
CA LEU A 865 -11.82 35.64 13.62
C LEU A 865 -10.49 36.39 13.79
N TYR A 866 -9.40 35.67 14.05
CA TYR A 866 -8.06 36.26 14.15
C TYR A 866 -7.66 36.97 12.85
N GLY A 867 -7.87 36.33 11.70
CA GLY A 867 -7.64 36.94 10.40
C GLY A 867 -8.46 38.21 10.16
N LEU A 868 -9.70 38.23 10.66
CA LEU A 868 -10.59 39.39 10.58
C LEU A 868 -10.14 40.55 11.49
N ILE A 869 -9.64 40.26 12.68
CA ILE A 869 -9.07 41.26 13.60
C ILE A 869 -7.77 41.85 13.03
N VAL A 870 -6.89 41.01 12.48
CA VAL A 870 -5.57 41.41 11.98
C VAL A 870 -5.65 42.21 10.67
N ARG A 871 -6.59 41.89 9.76
CA ARG A 871 -6.70 42.56 8.45
C ARG A 871 -7.52 43.86 8.44
N GLY A 872 -8.14 44.25 9.56
CA GLY A 872 -8.98 45.46 9.65
C GLY A 872 -10.37 45.33 8.97
N ALA A 873 -11.19 46.39 9.08
CA ALA A 873 -12.61 46.38 8.67
C ALA A 873 -12.88 46.46 7.15
N GLU A 874 -11.84 46.57 6.32
CA GLU A 874 -11.98 46.70 4.86
C GLU A 874 -12.24 45.32 4.22
N ARG A 875 -13.48 45.07 3.79
CA ARG A 875 -13.90 43.81 3.15
C ARG A 875 -14.35 44.06 1.71
N PRO A 876 -13.61 43.56 0.69
CA PRO A 876 -14.09 43.53 -0.70
C PRO A 876 -15.37 42.70 -0.84
N LYS A 877 -16.21 43.02 -1.82
CA LYS A 877 -17.43 42.25 -2.11
C LYS A 877 -17.05 40.83 -2.54
N GLY A 878 -17.55 39.80 -1.83
CA GLY A 878 -17.18 38.40 -2.06
C GLY A 878 -15.99 37.90 -1.23
N TRP A 879 -15.51 38.68 -0.25
CA TRP A 879 -14.44 38.25 0.66
C TRP A 879 -14.86 37.04 1.50
N MET A 880 -13.98 36.04 1.58
CA MET A 880 -14.11 34.87 2.44
C MET A 880 -12.91 34.78 3.38
N PRO A 881 -13.10 34.42 4.67
CA PRO A 881 -12.00 34.23 5.60
C PRO A 881 -10.99 33.21 5.07
N ASP A 882 -9.70 33.51 5.22
CA ASP A 882 -8.60 32.67 4.74
C ASP A 882 -8.45 31.46 5.66
N THR A 883 -9.19 30.38 5.37
CA THR A 883 -9.28 29.24 6.27
C THR A 883 -8.40 28.04 5.91
N ASN A 884 -7.52 28.15 4.91
CA ASN A 884 -6.78 26.99 4.38
C ASN A 884 -5.27 27.10 4.51
N GLU A 885 -4.70 26.15 5.24
CA GLU A 885 -3.54 25.40 4.73
C GLU A 885 -4.05 24.44 3.64
N GLY A 886 -3.76 24.74 2.36
CA GLY A 886 -4.03 23.85 1.22
C GLY A 886 -5.30 24.18 0.40
N GLY A 887 -5.11 24.61 -0.85
CA GLY A 887 -6.13 25.18 -1.71
C GLY A 887 -7.36 24.32 -2.01
N ARG A 888 -8.53 24.96 -1.90
CA ARG A 888 -9.71 24.70 -2.74
C ARG A 888 -10.54 25.98 -2.76
N ALA A 889 -10.60 26.65 -3.91
CA ALA A 889 -11.60 27.69 -4.14
C ALA A 889 -12.97 27.00 -4.15
N VAL A 890 -13.86 27.41 -3.26
CA VAL A 890 -15.29 27.11 -3.40
C VAL A 890 -15.80 28.13 -4.41
N GLU A 891 -16.04 27.68 -5.64
CA GLU A 891 -16.87 28.43 -6.57
C GLU A 891 -18.26 28.58 -5.96
N VAL A 892 -18.63 29.83 -5.65
CA VAL A 892 -20.01 30.21 -5.41
C VAL A 892 -20.57 30.55 -6.77
N GLU A 893 -21.34 29.63 -7.36
CA GLU A 893 -22.22 29.96 -8.49
C GLU A 893 -23.18 31.05 -8.05
N GLY A 894 -23.20 32.15 -8.80
CA GLY A 894 -24.27 33.13 -8.83
C GLY A 894 -25.25 32.83 -9.94
#